data_AF-A0AAW8BBM1-F1
#
_entry.id   AF-A0AAW8BBM1-F1
#
_cell.length_a   1.000
_cell.length_b   1.000
_cell.length_c   1.000
_cell.angle_alpha   90.00
_cell.angle_beta   90.00
_cell.angle_gamma   90.00
#
_symmetry.space_group_name_H-M   'P 1'
#
loop_
_entity.id
_entity.type
_entity.pdbx_description
1 polymer ?
#
loop_
_entity_poly.entity_id
_entity_poly.type
_entity_poly.pdbx_seq_one_letter_code
_entity_poly.pdbx_strand_id
1 'polypeptide(L)'
;MTEDEFLDSCERQWRARAELVSLAAETLDEIPTEKREEALAVLGKKFGRLWPGLAAERVLWRWPAIHVLTTAGVAADHYSKGTFWPKLARVLDVRNSPQFQTAWGDAFLRNLEKLNLPTFERDGDAGARYVGRILLHSGMPTYCLADFFRIISWKRSQVPGLTPADFVAWATNKIEGSGFANVDMPVQRFIRYGDEFALDVADRSFELLDAVAAGASEDDGLLPRRFWAAAQELHNKRGIERVADDGSHHAGGTVVRPRLVIDPFGQGLLLRLPPVGDAPDGKAVWVVTLDEDVQRVATDSLWPGSTEPAPQTDIAIGRPVRAASIALAGREHLQFPMMVIDDQDPLLAFGEDGELIAPGLPMPAAKTWLLFPGEPEKLEVTGSLEIVAESPLPPGWTGFCLIQADLSNATAVTVRGACRSVRKFESARIETEASVPGVRTASGLPVFAKIPRVVVPATMENATWDVTLHDSEGIVISRRRTSGSEDPNTLWDNISRPLVGTYSIKVRGPWGRGATRSLAIVEGLSVSFTPNWRRFIPGGLQPCQAKVRVAVGVDIARSQVDFGERDREHTLRATAHSRSCSLAVSPPHMTVAYQSNDSSISPSVRPLALSCEDIIESAGELILDVGAAAEPVLHVISRERSVQTIAPRLGRAGVYRFDLAQLVDTLREQPQVALALSNEGELVIATIRPRSLFKGITLDGDALHFGDCVEAEGLTAYLFALRAPWRAPASVPIVAGKAQLPDWLMDAGPIRVIARIEDPWIPLPPPDWSDVVRSTVLENDGWIIGSDDEESAVSMFLAGHRTIPAEVKNFARLWTARALLQLLCLGSRIEPAAKAIDEIIYSRPAAALSALANSEVPVDLIPTLMVRSGLAWANLADAHANTAPPWTVRGALPAALLSAADSLWSNEEIEAAEVICGDSVSGILDGRDPCASSGCLDESADLLDSNPALREQWVRTAGLIPQGILSADSRVLAAMAFVEKRRHPRLEWLVKHARSVLKESERLMRMIGDRATQDAFTARLHRTRTGDWHVVPALSMAFALAARHASRGNADALRWVIREQRPWEDLAQVAPELVTIDLIIAELTVGRRVEGKTGAQG
;
A
#
# COMPACT_ATOMS: atom_id res chain seq x y z
N MET A 1 -18.30 -60.57 -15.68
CA MET A 1 -17.64 -59.76 -14.64
C MET A 1 -18.64 -59.52 -13.54
N THR A 2 -18.32 -59.90 -12.30
CA THR A 2 -19.19 -59.64 -11.14
C THR A 2 -19.19 -58.15 -10.77
N GLU A 3 -20.18 -57.70 -9.97
CA GLU A 3 -20.24 -56.31 -9.48
C GLU A 3 -18.93 -55.93 -8.74
N ASP A 4 -18.34 -56.87 -7.97
CA ASP A 4 -17.07 -56.66 -7.24
C ASP A 4 -15.86 -56.60 -8.17
N GLU A 5 -15.77 -57.49 -9.17
CA GLU A 5 -14.68 -57.47 -10.15
C GLU A 5 -14.66 -56.16 -10.96
N PHE A 6 -15.83 -55.62 -11.31
CA PHE A 6 -15.94 -54.33 -11.99
C PHE A 6 -15.44 -53.19 -11.12
N LEU A 7 -15.93 -53.09 -9.88
CA LEU A 7 -15.52 -52.05 -8.94
C LEU A 7 -14.03 -52.17 -8.57
N ASP A 8 -13.50 -53.38 -8.36
CA ASP A 8 -12.07 -53.60 -8.08
C ASP A 8 -11.19 -53.22 -9.29
N SER A 9 -11.68 -53.38 -10.52
CA SER A 9 -10.98 -52.92 -11.74
C SER A 9 -10.99 -51.40 -11.87
N CYS A 10 -12.15 -50.77 -11.68
CA CYS A 10 -12.30 -49.32 -11.75
C CYS A 10 -11.51 -48.63 -10.64
N GLU A 11 -11.56 -49.12 -9.40
CA GLU A 11 -10.82 -48.57 -8.26
C GLU A 11 -9.31 -48.60 -8.50
N ARG A 12 -8.75 -49.70 -9.01
CA ARG A 12 -7.31 -49.75 -9.33
C ARG A 12 -6.91 -48.70 -10.37
N GLN A 13 -7.72 -48.51 -11.42
CA GLN A 13 -7.44 -47.52 -12.46
C GLN A 13 -7.62 -46.08 -11.95
N TRP A 14 -8.66 -45.83 -11.16
CA TRP A 14 -9.04 -44.48 -10.74
C TRP A 14 -8.28 -44.00 -9.53
N ARG A 15 -7.90 -44.89 -8.62
CA ARG A 15 -7.01 -44.57 -7.49
C ARG A 15 -5.67 -44.04 -7.97
N ALA A 16 -5.05 -44.71 -8.95
CA ALA A 16 -3.78 -44.27 -9.53
C ALA A 16 -3.87 -42.85 -10.14
N ARG A 17 -5.04 -42.45 -10.65
CA ARG A 17 -5.28 -41.09 -11.15
C ARG A 17 -5.54 -40.10 -10.01
N ALA A 18 -6.37 -40.49 -9.05
CA ALA A 18 -6.71 -39.66 -7.89
C ALA A 18 -5.47 -39.31 -7.03
N GLU A 19 -4.49 -40.21 -6.96
CA GLU A 19 -3.22 -40.00 -6.24
C GLU A 19 -2.27 -39.01 -6.96
N LEU A 20 -2.52 -38.69 -8.24
CA LEU A 20 -1.71 -37.78 -9.06
C LEU A 20 -2.33 -36.39 -9.26
N VAL A 21 -3.45 -36.10 -8.60
CA VAL A 21 -4.16 -34.82 -8.71
C VAL A 21 -4.33 -34.17 -7.34
N SER A 22 -4.65 -32.87 -7.33
CA SER A 22 -4.95 -32.14 -6.11
C SER A 22 -6.45 -32.10 -5.81
N LEU A 23 -7.29 -32.03 -6.86
CA LEU A 23 -8.75 -32.07 -6.75
C LEU A 23 -9.35 -33.11 -7.70
N ALA A 24 -10.46 -33.74 -7.28
CA ALA A 24 -11.16 -34.73 -8.11
C ALA A 24 -11.53 -34.19 -9.50
N ALA A 25 -11.84 -32.89 -9.58
CA ALA A 25 -12.12 -32.12 -10.78
C ALA A 25 -11.16 -32.34 -11.95
N GLU A 26 -9.88 -32.54 -11.65
CA GLU A 26 -8.80 -32.66 -12.66
C GLU A 26 -8.89 -33.98 -13.45
N THR A 27 -9.49 -35.01 -12.86
CA THR A 27 -9.64 -36.34 -13.49
C THR A 27 -10.97 -36.55 -14.19
N LEU A 28 -11.92 -35.61 -14.04
CA LEU A 28 -13.31 -35.82 -14.49
C LEU A 28 -13.44 -35.96 -16.01
N ASP A 29 -12.53 -35.39 -16.77
CA ASP A 29 -12.51 -35.49 -18.24
C ASP A 29 -11.77 -36.73 -18.74
N GLU A 30 -10.84 -37.28 -17.95
CA GLU A 30 -10.15 -38.53 -18.26
C GLU A 30 -11.04 -39.76 -18.08
N ILE A 31 -12.16 -39.59 -17.37
CA ILE A 31 -13.15 -40.63 -17.11
C ILE A 31 -14.48 -40.17 -17.71
N PRO A 32 -14.93 -40.77 -18.84
CA PRO A 32 -16.19 -40.41 -19.48
C PRO A 32 -17.36 -40.41 -18.49
N THR A 33 -18.25 -39.43 -18.61
CA THR A 33 -19.41 -39.25 -17.72
C THR A 33 -20.24 -40.53 -17.61
N GLU A 34 -20.49 -41.22 -18.72
CA GLU A 34 -21.23 -42.49 -18.77
C GLU A 34 -20.58 -43.56 -17.87
N LYS A 35 -19.24 -43.66 -17.88
CA LYS A 35 -18.49 -44.63 -17.07
C LYS A 35 -18.50 -44.25 -15.58
N ARG A 36 -18.48 -42.95 -15.26
CA ARG A 36 -18.64 -42.44 -13.89
C ARG A 36 -20.03 -42.78 -13.35
N GLU A 37 -21.07 -42.56 -14.14
CA GLU A 37 -22.46 -42.87 -13.77
C GLU A 37 -22.71 -44.38 -13.64
N GLU A 38 -22.14 -45.20 -14.54
CA GLU A 38 -22.22 -46.66 -14.44
C GLU A 38 -21.59 -47.18 -13.14
N ALA A 39 -20.37 -46.74 -12.82
CA ALA A 39 -19.69 -47.13 -11.58
C ALA A 39 -20.45 -46.66 -10.34
N LEU A 40 -21.00 -45.44 -10.37
CA LEU A 40 -21.83 -44.89 -9.30
C LEU A 40 -23.12 -45.69 -9.10
N ALA A 41 -23.80 -46.09 -10.18
CA ALA A 41 -25.00 -46.90 -10.12
C ALA A 41 -24.72 -48.29 -9.55
N VAL A 42 -23.62 -48.94 -9.94
CA VAL A 42 -23.20 -50.25 -9.39
C VAL A 42 -22.85 -50.14 -7.90
N LEU A 43 -22.06 -49.12 -7.52
CA LEU A 43 -21.72 -48.84 -6.12
C LEU A 43 -22.98 -48.55 -5.30
N GLY A 44 -23.88 -47.73 -5.82
CA GLY A 44 -25.15 -47.32 -5.22
C GLY A 44 -26.09 -48.49 -5.00
N LYS A 45 -26.27 -49.36 -5.99
CA LYS A 45 -27.09 -50.58 -5.86
C LYS A 45 -26.57 -51.49 -4.76
N LYS A 46 -25.25 -51.66 -4.66
CA LYS A 46 -24.63 -52.49 -3.62
C LYS A 46 -24.78 -51.86 -2.23
N PHE A 47 -24.55 -50.55 -2.13
CA PHE A 47 -24.79 -49.77 -0.91
C PHE A 47 -26.25 -49.88 -0.46
N GLY A 48 -27.20 -49.66 -1.38
CA GLY A 48 -28.63 -49.70 -1.13
C GLY A 48 -29.14 -51.05 -0.63
N ARG A 49 -28.60 -52.18 -1.12
CA ARG A 49 -28.93 -53.53 -0.62
C ARG A 49 -28.53 -53.76 0.84
N LEU A 50 -27.48 -53.10 1.31
CA LEU A 50 -26.93 -53.28 2.67
C LEU A 50 -27.34 -52.15 3.62
N TRP A 51 -28.07 -51.14 3.13
CA TRP A 51 -28.45 -49.95 3.87
C TRP A 51 -29.77 -50.16 4.64
N PRO A 52 -29.89 -49.72 5.91
CA PRO A 52 -28.89 -49.01 6.72
C PRO A 52 -27.96 -49.92 7.56
N GLY A 53 -26.74 -49.45 7.85
CA GLY A 53 -25.83 -50.08 8.81
C GLY A 53 -24.35 -50.06 8.42
N LEU A 54 -23.48 -50.51 9.34
CA LEU A 54 -22.01 -50.54 9.17
C LEU A 54 -21.54 -51.32 7.93
N ALA A 55 -22.31 -52.32 7.48
CA ALA A 55 -22.00 -53.08 6.29
C ALA A 55 -22.09 -52.22 5.01
N ALA A 56 -23.03 -51.29 4.94
CA ALA A 56 -23.17 -50.35 3.83
C ALA A 56 -22.03 -49.31 3.82
N GLU A 57 -21.63 -48.80 4.98
CA GLU A 57 -20.48 -47.88 5.07
C GLU A 57 -19.16 -48.52 4.61
N ARG A 58 -18.95 -49.80 4.96
CA ARG A 58 -17.77 -50.57 4.50
C ARG A 58 -17.70 -50.70 2.97
N VAL A 59 -18.84 -50.70 2.27
CA VAL A 59 -18.86 -50.68 0.79
C VAL A 59 -18.21 -49.40 0.26
N LEU A 60 -18.56 -48.24 0.84
CA LEU A 60 -18.00 -46.95 0.43
C LEU A 60 -16.51 -46.84 0.75
N TRP A 61 -16.04 -47.47 1.84
CA TRP A 61 -14.61 -47.46 2.21
C TRP A 61 -13.74 -48.45 1.42
N ARG A 62 -14.34 -49.47 0.82
CA ARG A 62 -13.62 -50.45 -0.02
C ARG A 62 -13.18 -49.83 -1.35
N TRP A 63 -14.00 -48.97 -1.94
CA TRP A 63 -13.74 -48.32 -3.24
C TRP A 63 -13.75 -46.78 -3.13
N PRO A 64 -12.78 -46.21 -2.41
CA PRO A 64 -12.76 -44.79 -2.12
C PRO A 64 -12.58 -43.90 -3.35
N ALA A 65 -11.75 -44.30 -4.32
CA ALA A 65 -11.53 -43.50 -5.53
C ALA A 65 -12.79 -43.46 -6.39
N ILE A 66 -13.49 -44.59 -6.53
CA ILE A 66 -14.81 -44.61 -7.18
C ILE A 66 -15.75 -43.66 -6.45
N HIS A 67 -15.92 -43.83 -5.13
CA HIS A 67 -16.85 -43.03 -4.34
C HIS A 67 -16.60 -41.52 -4.49
N VAL A 68 -15.34 -41.07 -4.34
CA VAL A 68 -14.99 -39.64 -4.39
C VAL A 68 -15.17 -39.07 -5.80
N LEU A 69 -14.57 -39.70 -6.82
CA LEU A 69 -14.59 -39.16 -8.18
C LEU A 69 -16.00 -39.12 -8.77
N THR A 70 -16.84 -40.13 -8.50
CA THR A 70 -18.22 -40.11 -8.98
C THR A 70 -19.09 -39.11 -8.23
N THR A 71 -18.87 -38.93 -6.91
CA THR A 71 -19.65 -37.97 -6.11
C THR A 71 -19.30 -36.53 -6.52
N ALA A 72 -18.02 -36.22 -6.69
CA ALA A 72 -17.57 -34.92 -7.22
C ALA A 72 -18.02 -34.72 -8.67
N GLY A 73 -18.01 -35.78 -9.48
CA GLY A 73 -18.56 -35.78 -10.83
C GLY A 73 -20.03 -35.39 -10.91
N VAL A 74 -20.88 -35.95 -10.03
CA VAL A 74 -22.29 -35.56 -9.94
C VAL A 74 -22.44 -34.08 -9.56
N ALA A 75 -21.57 -33.57 -8.69
CA ALA A 75 -21.57 -32.14 -8.36
C ALA A 75 -21.12 -31.26 -9.53
N ALA A 76 -20.13 -31.69 -10.34
CA ALA A 76 -19.68 -30.97 -11.52
C ALA A 76 -20.74 -30.92 -12.63
N ASP A 77 -21.39 -32.07 -12.89
CA ASP A 77 -22.21 -32.29 -14.07
C ASP A 77 -23.70 -31.97 -13.84
N HIS A 78 -24.23 -32.24 -12.63
CA HIS A 78 -25.67 -32.23 -12.36
C HIS A 78 -26.15 -31.19 -11.35
N TYR A 79 -25.23 -30.46 -10.70
CA TYR A 79 -25.61 -29.44 -9.72
C TYR A 79 -26.31 -28.26 -10.41
N SER A 80 -27.46 -27.88 -9.88
CA SER A 80 -28.16 -26.65 -10.25
C SER A 80 -28.95 -26.13 -9.04
N LYS A 81 -28.85 -24.84 -8.73
CA LYS A 81 -29.69 -24.14 -7.73
C LYS A 81 -29.88 -24.91 -6.40
N GLY A 82 -28.79 -25.36 -5.78
CA GLY A 82 -28.83 -26.02 -4.46
C GLY A 82 -29.30 -27.48 -4.43
N THR A 83 -29.49 -28.14 -5.58
CA THR A 83 -30.14 -29.47 -5.65
C THR A 83 -29.19 -30.68 -5.64
N PHE A 84 -28.07 -30.63 -4.92
CA PHE A 84 -27.09 -31.74 -4.88
C PHE A 84 -27.68 -33.08 -4.42
N TRP A 85 -28.16 -33.17 -3.17
CA TRP A 85 -28.64 -34.43 -2.59
C TRP A 85 -29.81 -35.07 -3.36
N PRO A 86 -30.84 -34.32 -3.79
CA PRO A 86 -31.91 -34.89 -4.62
C PRO A 86 -31.42 -35.49 -5.94
N LYS A 87 -30.38 -34.91 -6.56
CA LYS A 87 -29.80 -35.41 -7.80
C LYS A 87 -28.99 -36.69 -7.56
N LEU A 88 -28.13 -36.70 -6.54
CA LEU A 88 -27.35 -37.88 -6.17
C LEU A 88 -28.26 -39.08 -5.81
N ALA A 89 -29.29 -38.85 -5.00
CA ALA A 89 -30.23 -39.89 -4.60
C ALA A 89 -30.98 -40.52 -5.81
N ARG A 90 -31.28 -39.69 -6.83
CA ARG A 90 -31.90 -40.16 -8.08
C ARG A 90 -30.96 -41.04 -8.90
N VAL A 91 -29.68 -40.67 -9.01
CA VAL A 91 -28.67 -41.47 -9.74
C VAL A 91 -28.44 -42.82 -9.05
N LEU A 92 -28.49 -42.85 -7.72
CA LEU A 92 -28.30 -44.04 -6.90
C LEU A 92 -29.55 -44.92 -6.74
N ASP A 93 -30.72 -44.46 -7.18
CA ASP A 93 -32.04 -45.07 -6.92
C ASP A 93 -32.32 -45.34 -5.42
N VAL A 94 -31.99 -44.35 -4.57
CA VAL A 94 -32.23 -44.42 -3.11
C VAL A 94 -33.11 -43.26 -2.63
N ARG A 95 -33.78 -43.44 -1.48
CA ARG A 95 -34.54 -42.35 -0.85
C ARG A 95 -33.58 -41.32 -0.24
N ASN A 96 -33.76 -40.05 -0.61
CA ASN A 96 -33.03 -38.93 -0.01
C ASN A 96 -33.48 -38.72 1.45
N SER A 97 -32.68 -39.16 2.43
CA SER A 97 -32.93 -38.97 3.86
C SER A 97 -31.72 -38.33 4.59
N PRO A 98 -31.91 -37.64 5.73
CA PRO A 98 -30.80 -37.08 6.50
C PRO A 98 -29.75 -38.12 6.93
N GLN A 99 -30.18 -39.35 7.24
CA GLN A 99 -29.27 -40.45 7.61
C GLN A 99 -28.40 -40.87 6.41
N PHE A 100 -28.98 -40.92 5.21
CA PHE A 100 -28.23 -41.21 3.97
C PHE A 100 -27.19 -40.11 3.69
N GLN A 101 -27.60 -38.84 3.76
CA GLN A 101 -26.71 -37.69 3.52
C GLN A 101 -25.52 -37.70 4.49
N THR A 102 -25.77 -38.01 5.76
CA THR A 102 -24.73 -38.10 6.80
C THR A 102 -23.77 -39.25 6.52
N ALA A 103 -24.27 -40.46 6.29
CA ALA A 103 -23.41 -41.63 6.06
C ALA A 103 -22.58 -41.52 4.77
N TRP A 104 -23.19 -41.02 3.68
CA TRP A 104 -22.48 -40.80 2.43
C TRP A 104 -21.45 -39.67 2.57
N GLY A 105 -21.82 -38.57 3.23
CA GLY A 105 -20.96 -37.43 3.49
C GLY A 105 -19.75 -37.77 4.38
N ASP A 106 -19.95 -38.47 5.50
CA ASP A 106 -18.86 -38.89 6.38
C ASP A 106 -17.92 -39.88 5.69
N ALA A 107 -18.46 -40.81 4.88
CA ALA A 107 -17.64 -41.69 4.08
C ALA A 107 -16.85 -40.93 3.00
N PHE A 108 -17.40 -39.86 2.43
CA PHE A 108 -16.69 -39.01 1.48
C PHE A 108 -15.49 -38.33 2.14
N LEU A 109 -15.67 -37.71 3.31
CA LEU A 109 -14.58 -37.04 4.03
C LEU A 109 -13.45 -38.00 4.41
N ARG A 110 -13.77 -39.19 4.94
CA ARG A 110 -12.77 -40.22 5.26
C ARG A 110 -12.06 -40.75 4.02
N ASN A 111 -12.77 -40.87 2.90
CA ASN A 111 -12.16 -41.32 1.66
C ASN A 111 -11.24 -40.27 1.06
N LEU A 112 -11.49 -38.96 1.27
CA LEU A 112 -10.53 -37.91 0.91
C LEU A 112 -9.20 -38.09 1.67
N GLU A 113 -9.25 -38.31 2.98
CA GLU A 113 -8.04 -38.59 3.78
C GLU A 113 -7.29 -39.83 3.27
N LYS A 114 -8.03 -40.91 2.96
CA LYS A 114 -7.45 -42.16 2.44
C LYS A 114 -6.81 -42.01 1.05
N LEU A 115 -7.25 -41.02 0.28
CA LEU A 115 -6.69 -40.67 -1.04
C LEU A 115 -5.68 -39.52 -0.97
N ASN A 116 -5.37 -39.01 0.23
CA ASN A 116 -4.51 -37.85 0.45
C ASN A 116 -5.00 -36.57 -0.28
N LEU A 117 -6.32 -36.42 -0.41
CA LEU A 117 -6.97 -35.25 -1.00
C LEU A 117 -7.38 -34.24 0.08
N PRO A 118 -7.43 -32.92 -0.23
CA PRO A 118 -7.81 -31.87 0.72
C PRO A 118 -9.18 -32.09 1.37
N THR A 119 -9.29 -31.96 2.69
CA THR A 119 -10.57 -32.15 3.41
C THR A 119 -11.34 -30.84 3.69
N PHE A 120 -10.69 -29.68 3.53
CA PHE A 120 -11.26 -28.33 3.79
C PHE A 120 -11.90 -28.18 5.18
N GLU A 121 -11.21 -28.67 6.23
CA GLU A 121 -11.75 -28.71 7.60
C GLU A 121 -11.58 -27.43 8.41
N ARG A 122 -10.55 -26.63 8.12
CA ARG A 122 -10.14 -25.49 8.97
C ARG A 122 -10.63 -24.13 8.48
N ASP A 123 -11.29 -24.07 7.33
CA ASP A 123 -11.65 -22.82 6.67
C ASP A 123 -13.11 -22.50 7.03
N GLY A 124 -13.31 -21.49 7.90
CA GLY A 124 -14.56 -21.17 8.60
C GLY A 124 -15.82 -21.28 7.73
N ASP A 125 -16.49 -22.43 7.84
CA ASP A 125 -17.72 -22.85 7.15
C ASP A 125 -17.71 -22.69 5.61
N ALA A 126 -17.04 -23.62 4.91
CA ALA A 126 -17.19 -23.86 3.46
C ALA A 126 -18.63 -24.15 2.97
N GLY A 127 -19.65 -23.91 3.81
CA GLY A 127 -21.04 -24.26 3.68
C GLY A 127 -21.39 -25.55 4.43
N ALA A 128 -22.63 -26.03 4.25
CA ALA A 128 -23.09 -27.29 4.84
C ALA A 128 -22.00 -28.38 4.76
N ARG A 129 -21.60 -28.90 5.94
CA ARG A 129 -20.48 -29.80 6.24
C ARG A 129 -20.01 -30.71 5.09
N TYR A 130 -20.93 -31.29 4.34
CA TYR A 130 -20.64 -32.19 3.21
C TYR A 130 -20.70 -31.50 1.85
N VAL A 131 -21.81 -30.82 1.52
CA VAL A 131 -22.08 -30.30 0.17
C VAL A 131 -21.04 -29.26 -0.25
N GLY A 132 -20.63 -28.37 0.67
CA GLY A 132 -19.58 -27.39 0.39
C GLY A 132 -18.29 -28.04 -0.09
N ARG A 133 -17.84 -29.07 0.62
CA ARG A 133 -16.58 -29.78 0.34
C ARG A 133 -16.65 -30.63 -0.93
N ILE A 134 -17.80 -31.26 -1.17
CA ILE A 134 -18.03 -31.98 -2.44
C ILE A 134 -17.96 -31.01 -3.63
N LEU A 135 -18.54 -29.82 -3.50
CA LEU A 135 -18.50 -28.79 -4.54
C LEU A 135 -17.08 -28.26 -4.76
N LEU A 136 -16.29 -28.05 -3.71
CA LEU A 136 -14.87 -27.68 -3.84
C LEU A 136 -14.08 -28.74 -4.65
N HIS A 137 -14.32 -30.03 -4.39
CA HIS A 137 -13.70 -31.13 -5.16
C HIS A 137 -14.18 -31.24 -6.61
N SER A 138 -15.31 -30.62 -6.96
CA SER A 138 -15.74 -30.47 -8.36
C SER A 138 -15.03 -29.32 -9.08
N GLY A 139 -14.18 -28.56 -8.36
CA GLY A 139 -13.62 -27.28 -8.77
C GLY A 139 -14.71 -26.23 -8.71
N MET A 140 -15.53 -26.18 -9.75
CA MET A 140 -16.80 -25.48 -9.75
C MET A 140 -17.81 -26.28 -10.58
N PRO A 141 -19.09 -26.30 -10.20
CA PRO A 141 -20.13 -26.86 -11.06
C PRO A 141 -20.15 -26.19 -12.43
N THR A 142 -20.38 -26.97 -13.49
CA THR A 142 -20.42 -26.46 -14.87
C THR A 142 -21.45 -25.34 -15.04
N TYR A 143 -22.60 -25.48 -14.36
CA TYR A 143 -23.66 -24.47 -14.32
C TYR A 143 -23.18 -23.07 -13.86
N CYS A 144 -22.19 -23.02 -12.97
CA CYS A 144 -21.72 -21.79 -12.33
C CYS A 144 -20.56 -21.10 -13.07
N LEU A 145 -19.93 -21.75 -14.05
CA LEU A 145 -18.71 -21.26 -14.72
C LEU A 145 -18.94 -19.95 -15.49
N ALA A 146 -20.12 -19.77 -16.07
CA ALA A 146 -20.47 -18.55 -16.79
C ALA A 146 -20.43 -17.31 -15.87
N ASP A 147 -20.88 -17.45 -14.62
CA ASP A 147 -20.85 -16.35 -13.66
C ASP A 147 -19.40 -16.03 -13.24
N PHE A 148 -18.58 -17.05 -13.00
CA PHE A 148 -17.16 -16.87 -12.70
C PHE A 148 -16.42 -16.09 -13.80
N PHE A 149 -16.58 -16.50 -15.06
CA PHE A 149 -15.93 -15.81 -16.20
C PHE A 149 -16.44 -14.39 -16.42
N ARG A 150 -17.72 -14.11 -16.14
CA ARG A 150 -18.26 -12.75 -16.20
C ARG A 150 -17.63 -11.83 -15.15
N ILE A 151 -17.43 -12.31 -13.93
CA ILE A 151 -16.79 -11.50 -12.87
C ILE A 151 -15.34 -11.21 -13.25
N ILE A 152 -14.60 -12.19 -13.76
CA ILE A 152 -13.23 -11.99 -14.26
C ILE A 152 -13.23 -10.93 -15.39
N SER A 153 -14.07 -11.11 -16.41
CA SER A 153 -14.12 -10.21 -17.57
C SER A 153 -14.51 -8.79 -17.16
N TRP A 154 -15.51 -8.64 -16.30
CA TRP A 154 -15.94 -7.36 -15.75
C TRP A 154 -14.84 -6.69 -14.93
N LYS A 155 -14.18 -7.41 -14.01
CA LYS A 155 -13.12 -6.79 -13.19
C LYS A 155 -11.90 -6.42 -14.02
N ARG A 156 -11.56 -7.21 -15.04
CA ARG A 156 -10.47 -6.92 -16.00
C ARG A 156 -10.77 -5.69 -16.85
N SER A 157 -12.03 -5.43 -17.23
CA SER A 157 -12.37 -4.21 -17.99
C SER A 157 -12.32 -2.94 -17.14
N GLN A 158 -12.55 -3.06 -15.83
CA GLN A 158 -12.47 -1.95 -14.88
C GLN A 158 -11.03 -1.65 -14.43
N VAL A 159 -10.16 -2.67 -14.41
CA VAL A 159 -8.82 -2.58 -13.80
C VAL A 159 -7.75 -3.06 -14.80
N PRO A 160 -7.24 -2.18 -15.69
CA PRO A 160 -6.29 -2.55 -16.75
C PRO A 160 -4.97 -3.12 -16.25
N GLY A 161 -4.73 -4.43 -16.39
CA GLY A 161 -3.54 -5.12 -15.85
C GLY A 161 -3.74 -5.80 -14.50
N LEU A 162 -4.99 -6.09 -14.12
CA LEU A 162 -5.35 -6.92 -12.98
C LEU A 162 -4.63 -8.28 -13.03
N THR A 163 -3.93 -8.67 -11.96
CA THR A 163 -3.34 -10.01 -11.86
C THR A 163 -4.35 -11.02 -11.29
N PRO A 164 -4.17 -12.34 -11.53
CA PRO A 164 -5.02 -13.37 -10.92
C PRO A 164 -4.96 -13.35 -9.38
N ALA A 165 -3.80 -13.04 -8.80
CA ALA A 165 -3.63 -12.89 -7.36
C ALA A 165 -4.47 -11.73 -6.80
N ASP A 166 -4.39 -10.55 -7.43
CA ASP A 166 -5.18 -9.39 -7.05
C ASP A 166 -6.68 -9.65 -7.21
N PHE A 167 -7.07 -10.36 -8.28
CA PHE A 167 -8.45 -10.76 -8.49
C PHE A 167 -8.98 -11.64 -7.37
N VAL A 168 -8.25 -12.69 -6.97
CA VAL A 168 -8.65 -13.60 -5.90
C VAL A 168 -8.70 -12.87 -4.56
N ALA A 169 -7.68 -12.08 -4.23
CA ALA A 169 -7.65 -11.28 -3.00
C ALA A 169 -8.85 -10.33 -2.91
N TRP A 170 -9.10 -9.54 -3.96
CA TRP A 170 -10.26 -8.65 -4.04
C TRP A 170 -11.59 -9.42 -3.92
N ALA A 171 -11.73 -10.52 -4.65
CA ALA A 171 -12.97 -11.29 -4.65
C ALA A 171 -13.24 -11.92 -3.29
N THR A 172 -12.22 -12.45 -2.61
CA THR A 172 -12.31 -12.97 -1.24
C THR A 172 -12.81 -11.88 -0.29
N ASN A 173 -12.17 -10.71 -0.25
CA ASN A 173 -12.58 -9.61 0.63
C ASN A 173 -14.03 -9.17 0.36
N LYS A 174 -14.43 -9.07 -0.92
CA LYS A 174 -15.81 -8.73 -1.30
C LYS A 174 -16.83 -9.77 -0.82
N ILE A 175 -16.45 -11.05 -0.81
CA ILE A 175 -17.30 -12.15 -0.33
C ILE A 175 -17.45 -12.12 1.20
N GLU A 176 -16.41 -11.72 1.94
CA GLU A 176 -16.47 -11.64 3.40
C GLU A 176 -17.35 -10.49 3.90
N GLY A 177 -17.32 -9.35 3.19
CA GLY A 177 -18.11 -8.17 3.53
C GLY A 177 -19.57 -8.27 3.09
N SER A 178 -19.84 -7.95 1.81
CA SER A 178 -21.21 -7.82 1.28
C SER A 178 -21.68 -8.99 0.42
N GLY A 179 -20.75 -9.83 -0.04
CA GLY A 179 -21.05 -10.91 -0.98
C GLY A 179 -21.33 -10.41 -2.40
N PHE A 180 -21.43 -11.35 -3.34
CA PHE A 180 -21.90 -11.05 -4.69
C PHE A 180 -23.40 -11.35 -4.83
N ALA A 181 -24.19 -10.37 -5.26
CA ALA A 181 -25.63 -10.55 -5.44
C ALA A 181 -26.00 -11.49 -6.61
N ASN A 182 -25.21 -11.48 -7.69
CA ASN A 182 -25.50 -12.19 -8.95
C ASN A 182 -24.50 -13.31 -9.26
N VAL A 183 -23.88 -13.88 -8.22
CA VAL A 183 -22.87 -14.93 -8.39
C VAL A 183 -23.28 -16.13 -7.56
N ASP A 184 -23.33 -17.28 -8.21
CA ASP A 184 -23.66 -18.53 -7.55
C ASP A 184 -22.75 -18.83 -6.34
N MET A 185 -23.38 -19.24 -5.23
CA MET A 185 -22.69 -19.53 -3.96
C MET A 185 -21.51 -20.51 -4.06
N PRO A 186 -21.54 -21.58 -4.91
CA PRO A 186 -20.37 -22.42 -5.15
C PRO A 186 -19.13 -21.67 -5.66
N VAL A 187 -19.29 -20.64 -6.50
CA VAL A 187 -18.16 -19.84 -7.00
C VAL A 187 -17.57 -19.01 -5.87
N GLN A 188 -18.43 -18.33 -5.10
CA GLN A 188 -17.99 -17.53 -3.95
C GLN A 188 -17.24 -18.40 -2.93
N ARG A 189 -17.73 -19.62 -2.67
CA ARG A 189 -17.06 -20.57 -1.78
C ARG A 189 -15.75 -21.10 -2.34
N PHE A 190 -15.67 -21.38 -3.63
CA PHE A 190 -14.41 -21.83 -4.22
C PHE A 190 -13.34 -20.74 -4.18
N ILE A 191 -13.70 -19.48 -4.45
CA ILE A 191 -12.76 -18.36 -4.32
C ILE A 191 -12.29 -18.20 -2.88
N ARG A 192 -13.22 -18.22 -1.91
CA ARG A 192 -12.91 -17.99 -0.49
C ARG A 192 -12.17 -19.14 0.19
N TYR A 193 -12.54 -20.38 -0.10
CA TYR A 193 -12.08 -21.58 0.62
C TYR A 193 -11.21 -22.51 -0.22
N GLY A 194 -10.94 -22.13 -1.48
CA GLY A 194 -10.12 -22.93 -2.39
C GLY A 194 -8.62 -22.76 -2.20
N ASP A 195 -8.14 -21.89 -1.29
CA ASP A 195 -6.71 -21.64 -1.02
C ASP A 195 -5.89 -21.53 -2.33
N GLU A 196 -4.79 -22.29 -2.46
CA GLU A 196 -3.93 -22.34 -3.64
C GLU A 196 -4.65 -22.80 -4.92
N PHE A 197 -5.74 -23.56 -4.80
CA PHE A 197 -6.52 -24.04 -5.95
C PHE A 197 -7.31 -22.92 -6.62
N ALA A 198 -7.85 -21.99 -5.81
CA ALA A 198 -8.59 -20.83 -6.31
C ALA A 198 -7.71 -19.94 -7.18
N LEU A 199 -6.49 -19.66 -6.70
CA LEU A 199 -5.50 -18.88 -7.44
C LEU A 199 -5.09 -19.55 -8.75
N ASP A 200 -4.74 -20.84 -8.71
CA ASP A 200 -4.26 -21.54 -9.91
C ASP A 200 -5.38 -21.67 -10.96
N VAL A 201 -6.62 -21.97 -10.54
CA VAL A 201 -7.76 -21.99 -11.46
C VAL A 201 -8.06 -20.59 -12.03
N ALA A 202 -7.94 -19.53 -11.24
CA ALA A 202 -8.09 -18.15 -11.72
C ALA A 202 -7.00 -17.78 -12.74
N ASP A 203 -5.72 -18.06 -12.46
CA ASP A 203 -4.60 -17.82 -13.37
C ASP A 203 -4.80 -18.54 -14.71
N ARG A 204 -5.12 -19.84 -14.67
CA ARG A 204 -5.41 -20.59 -15.90
C ARG A 204 -6.68 -20.11 -16.60
N SER A 205 -7.65 -19.55 -15.88
CA SER A 205 -8.87 -19.00 -16.48
C SER A 205 -8.61 -17.67 -17.20
N PHE A 206 -7.67 -16.84 -16.72
CA PHE A 206 -7.25 -15.64 -17.44
C PHE A 206 -6.68 -16.00 -18.81
N GLU A 207 -5.73 -16.95 -18.83
CA GLU A 207 -5.14 -17.44 -20.08
C GLU A 207 -6.15 -18.15 -20.98
N LEU A 208 -7.10 -18.91 -20.40
CA LEU A 208 -8.19 -19.55 -21.14
C LEU A 208 -9.05 -18.51 -21.87
N LEU A 209 -9.47 -17.44 -21.19
CA LEU A 209 -10.31 -16.40 -21.78
C LEU A 209 -9.56 -15.66 -22.89
N ASP A 210 -8.27 -15.41 -22.70
CA ASP A 210 -7.41 -14.76 -23.71
C ASP A 210 -7.21 -15.69 -24.93
N ALA A 211 -6.97 -16.98 -24.69
CA ALA A 211 -6.82 -17.99 -25.74
C ALA A 211 -8.10 -18.18 -26.57
N VAL A 212 -9.27 -18.27 -25.91
CA VAL A 212 -10.58 -18.37 -26.58
C VAL A 212 -10.87 -17.10 -27.39
N ALA A 213 -10.57 -15.91 -26.84
CA ALA A 213 -10.73 -14.64 -27.57
C ALA A 213 -9.77 -14.51 -28.76
N ALA A 214 -8.59 -15.14 -28.70
CA ALA A 214 -7.61 -15.19 -29.78
C ALA A 214 -7.89 -16.30 -30.82
N GLY A 215 -8.87 -17.18 -30.57
CA GLY A 215 -9.21 -18.30 -31.45
C GLY A 215 -8.25 -19.49 -31.40
N ALA A 216 -7.58 -19.71 -30.25
CA ALA A 216 -6.70 -20.86 -30.02
C ALA A 216 -7.48 -22.20 -29.97
N SER A 217 -6.73 -23.31 -30.03
CA SER A 217 -7.29 -24.68 -29.96
C SER A 217 -7.50 -25.16 -28.52
N GLU A 218 -8.49 -26.03 -28.31
CA GLU A 218 -8.78 -26.66 -27.00
C GLU A 218 -7.60 -27.49 -26.47
N ASP A 219 -6.80 -28.10 -27.35
CA ASP A 219 -5.71 -29.01 -26.99
C ASP A 219 -4.56 -28.33 -26.22
N ASP A 220 -4.48 -26.99 -26.25
CA ASP A 220 -3.50 -26.19 -25.53
C ASP A 220 -3.93 -25.84 -24.10
N GLY A 221 -5.17 -26.16 -23.73
CA GLY A 221 -5.78 -25.83 -22.44
C GLY A 221 -5.17 -26.56 -21.24
N LEU A 222 -5.03 -25.85 -20.12
CA LEU A 222 -4.52 -26.38 -18.84
C LEU A 222 -5.64 -26.58 -17.80
N LEU A 223 -6.89 -26.33 -18.19
CA LEU A 223 -8.10 -26.57 -17.40
C LEU A 223 -8.92 -27.67 -18.07
N PRO A 224 -9.75 -28.41 -17.32
CA PRO A 224 -10.57 -29.46 -17.91
C PRO A 224 -11.57 -28.86 -18.91
N ARG A 225 -11.85 -29.60 -19.99
CA ARG A 225 -12.65 -29.28 -21.19
C ARG A 225 -13.96 -28.56 -20.91
N ARG A 226 -14.64 -28.86 -19.79
CA ARG A 226 -15.88 -28.14 -19.40
C ARG A 226 -15.66 -26.62 -19.22
N PHE A 227 -14.48 -26.20 -18.76
CA PHE A 227 -14.11 -24.78 -18.66
C PHE A 227 -13.99 -24.17 -20.06
N TRP A 228 -13.32 -24.87 -20.97
CA TRP A 228 -13.18 -24.45 -22.36
C TRP A 228 -14.54 -24.29 -23.04
N ALA A 229 -15.40 -25.31 -22.95
CA ALA A 229 -16.74 -25.29 -23.52
C ALA A 229 -17.58 -24.11 -22.98
N ALA A 230 -17.54 -23.86 -21.66
CA ALA A 230 -18.26 -22.74 -21.05
C ALA A 230 -17.70 -21.36 -21.47
N ALA A 231 -16.38 -21.22 -21.56
CA ALA A 231 -15.73 -20.00 -22.03
C ALA A 231 -16.05 -19.72 -23.51
N GLN A 232 -16.02 -20.74 -24.37
CA GLN A 232 -16.39 -20.63 -25.77
C GLN A 232 -17.87 -20.27 -25.94
N GLU A 233 -18.77 -20.87 -25.16
CA GLU A 233 -20.19 -20.53 -25.19
C GLU A 233 -20.42 -19.06 -24.78
N LEU A 234 -19.71 -18.59 -23.74
CA LEU A 234 -19.76 -17.19 -23.31
C LEU A 234 -19.21 -16.23 -24.37
N HIS A 235 -18.09 -16.58 -25.02
CA HIS A 235 -17.51 -15.82 -26.13
C HIS A 235 -18.50 -15.70 -27.30
N ASN A 236 -19.11 -16.82 -27.71
CA ASN A 236 -20.07 -16.87 -28.81
C ASN A 236 -21.32 -16.01 -28.54
N LYS A 237 -21.71 -15.87 -27.27
CA LYS A 237 -22.82 -15.01 -26.81
C LYS A 237 -22.44 -13.53 -26.67
N ARG A 238 -21.22 -13.12 -27.06
CA ARG A 238 -20.63 -11.78 -26.82
C ARG A 238 -20.56 -11.40 -25.33
N GLY A 239 -20.49 -12.38 -24.44
CA GLY A 239 -20.33 -12.15 -23.00
C GLY A 239 -18.88 -11.90 -22.57
N ILE A 240 -17.92 -12.06 -23.49
CA ILE A 240 -16.52 -11.67 -23.34
C ILE A 240 -16.30 -10.51 -24.30
N GLU A 241 -16.25 -9.29 -23.77
CA GLU A 241 -15.84 -8.14 -24.57
C GLU A 241 -14.33 -8.23 -24.84
N ARG A 242 -13.92 -7.93 -26.07
CA ARG A 242 -12.51 -7.66 -26.36
C ARG A 242 -12.15 -6.43 -25.55
N VAL A 243 -11.22 -6.56 -24.59
CA VAL A 243 -10.63 -5.38 -23.95
C VAL A 243 -10.17 -4.47 -25.07
N ALA A 244 -10.73 -3.26 -25.14
CA ALA A 244 -10.49 -2.35 -26.24
C ALA A 244 -8.99 -2.14 -26.40
N ASP A 245 -8.49 -2.55 -27.55
CA ASP A 245 -7.12 -2.33 -28.00
C ASP A 245 -7.02 -0.84 -28.31
N ASP A 246 -6.70 -0.04 -27.31
CA ASP A 246 -6.42 1.38 -27.49
C ASP A 246 -5.05 1.50 -28.17
N GLY A 247 -5.05 1.31 -29.49
CA GLY A 247 -4.12 1.90 -30.45
C GLY A 247 -2.61 1.70 -30.26
N SER A 248 -2.18 0.80 -29.38
CA SER A 248 -0.77 0.49 -29.17
C SER A 248 -0.60 -1.00 -28.93
N HIS A 249 -0.47 -1.75 -30.02
CA HIS A 249 0.30 -2.99 -29.99
C HIS A 249 1.77 -2.64 -29.66
N HIS A 250 2.04 -2.32 -28.40
CA HIS A 250 3.25 -2.78 -27.74
C HIS A 250 2.91 -4.15 -27.19
N ALA A 251 3.32 -5.18 -27.94
CA ALA A 251 3.20 -6.57 -27.58
C ALA A 251 3.68 -6.83 -26.14
N GLY A 252 2.89 -7.56 -25.37
CA GLY A 252 3.36 -8.43 -24.27
C GLY A 252 4.11 -7.80 -23.09
N GLY A 253 4.37 -6.50 -23.09
CA GLY A 253 4.92 -5.80 -21.94
C GLY A 253 3.96 -5.97 -20.78
N THR A 254 4.38 -6.70 -19.75
CA THR A 254 3.71 -6.68 -18.45
C THR A 254 3.55 -5.20 -18.13
N VAL A 255 2.32 -4.69 -18.07
CA VAL A 255 2.08 -3.33 -17.59
C VAL A 255 2.48 -3.37 -16.13
N VAL A 256 3.76 -3.07 -15.87
CA VAL A 256 4.33 -3.10 -14.53
C VAL A 256 3.59 -2.00 -13.77
N ARG A 257 2.89 -2.38 -12.70
CA ARG A 257 2.23 -1.46 -11.80
C ARG A 257 3.13 -1.13 -10.62
N PRO A 258 2.85 -0.04 -9.87
CA PRO A 258 3.41 0.13 -8.54
C PRO A 258 3.15 -1.12 -7.69
N ARG A 259 4.17 -1.62 -6.98
CA ARG A 259 4.04 -2.81 -6.12
C ARG A 259 4.91 -2.70 -4.88
N LEU A 260 4.55 -3.43 -3.83
CA LEU A 260 5.34 -3.51 -2.62
C LEU A 260 6.40 -4.61 -2.74
N VAL A 261 7.62 -4.27 -2.34
CA VAL A 261 8.73 -5.22 -2.22
C VAL A 261 9.46 -4.95 -0.90
N ILE A 262 10.15 -5.96 -0.39
CA ILE A 262 10.99 -5.82 0.80
C ILE A 262 12.47 -5.80 0.41
N ASP A 263 13.20 -4.82 0.92
CA ASP A 263 14.67 -4.85 1.01
C ASP A 263 15.08 -5.19 2.45
N PRO A 264 15.35 -6.48 2.74
CA PRO A 264 15.66 -6.92 4.10
C PRO A 264 17.06 -6.51 4.56
N PHE A 265 17.85 -5.82 3.73
CA PHE A 265 19.25 -5.50 4.04
C PHE A 265 19.50 -4.02 4.31
N GLY A 266 18.46 -3.17 4.34
CA GLY A 266 18.64 -1.78 4.74
C GLY A 266 17.38 -0.92 4.65
N GLN A 267 16.67 -0.92 3.51
CA GLN A 267 15.58 0.04 3.30
C GLN A 267 14.21 -0.41 3.83
N GLY A 268 14.06 -1.68 4.21
CA GLY A 268 12.80 -2.21 4.72
C GLY A 268 11.74 -2.31 3.61
N LEU A 269 10.52 -1.84 3.87
CA LEU A 269 9.44 -1.88 2.90
C LEU A 269 9.62 -0.80 1.82
N LEU A 270 9.52 -1.20 0.56
CA LEU A 270 9.68 -0.34 -0.60
C LEU A 270 8.41 -0.34 -1.46
N LEU A 271 8.06 0.83 -1.97
CA LEU A 271 7.13 1.02 -3.07
C LEU A 271 7.91 1.12 -4.38
N ARG A 272 7.76 0.11 -5.24
CA ARG A 272 8.45 -0.01 -6.51
C ARG A 272 7.58 0.52 -7.65
N LEU A 273 7.93 1.68 -8.19
CA LEU A 273 7.26 2.36 -9.29
C LEU A 273 7.73 1.84 -10.65
N PRO A 274 6.84 1.64 -11.62
CA PRO A 274 7.21 1.06 -12.90
C PRO A 274 8.04 2.00 -13.78
N PRO A 275 8.76 1.46 -14.77
CA PRO A 275 9.44 2.28 -15.77
C PRO A 275 8.44 3.09 -16.61
N VAL A 276 8.82 4.30 -17.04
CA VAL A 276 7.96 5.21 -17.83
C VAL A 276 8.50 5.35 -19.25
N GLY A 277 7.79 4.80 -20.24
CA GLY A 277 8.20 4.77 -21.65
C GLY A 277 7.98 6.05 -22.46
N ASP A 278 6.96 6.84 -22.14
CA ASP A 278 6.48 7.94 -23.01
C ASP A 278 6.91 9.35 -22.56
N ALA A 279 7.94 9.50 -21.72
CA ALA A 279 8.38 10.82 -21.29
C ALA A 279 9.10 11.55 -22.46
N PRO A 280 8.58 12.68 -22.99
CA PRO A 280 9.11 13.36 -24.19
C PRO A 280 10.57 13.81 -24.09
N ASP A 281 11.08 13.90 -22.87
CA ASP A 281 12.39 14.36 -22.44
C ASP A 281 13.14 13.31 -21.61
N GLY A 282 12.60 12.08 -21.51
CA GLY A 282 13.13 11.03 -20.65
C GLY A 282 12.96 11.33 -19.16
N LYS A 283 12.19 12.35 -18.78
CA LYS A 283 11.95 12.73 -17.38
C LYS A 283 10.51 12.47 -16.99
N ALA A 284 10.31 11.64 -15.98
CA ALA A 284 9.01 11.41 -15.37
C ALA A 284 9.04 11.92 -13.93
N VAL A 285 8.01 12.62 -13.46
CA VAL A 285 7.87 12.95 -12.04
C VAL A 285 6.67 12.19 -11.52
N TRP A 286 6.89 11.32 -10.54
CA TRP A 286 5.83 10.65 -9.81
C TRP A 286 5.38 11.50 -8.65
N VAL A 287 4.07 11.58 -8.44
CA VAL A 287 3.45 12.10 -7.21
C VAL A 287 3.01 10.89 -6.42
N VAL A 288 3.66 10.66 -5.28
CA VAL A 288 3.40 9.54 -4.39
C VAL A 288 2.87 10.08 -3.08
N THR A 289 1.67 9.66 -2.71
CA THR A 289 1.03 10.00 -1.44
C THR A 289 1.06 8.77 -0.55
N LEU A 290 1.78 8.81 0.56
CA LEU A 290 1.82 7.79 1.61
C LEU A 290 1.04 8.32 2.81
N ASP A 291 -0.20 7.87 2.98
CA ASP A 291 -1.20 8.50 3.87
C ASP A 291 -1.25 10.04 3.70
N GLU A 292 -0.68 10.78 4.64
CA GLU A 292 -0.66 12.26 4.65
C GLU A 292 0.54 12.87 3.91
N ASP A 293 1.61 12.10 3.71
CA ASP A 293 2.87 12.57 3.15
C ASP A 293 2.82 12.54 1.61
N VAL A 294 2.98 13.70 0.97
CA VAL A 294 3.07 13.79 -0.49
C VAL A 294 4.52 14.01 -0.91
N GLN A 295 5.04 13.11 -1.73
CA GLN A 295 6.39 13.14 -2.26
C GLN A 295 6.36 13.26 -3.79
N ARG A 296 7.15 14.18 -4.33
CA ARG A 296 7.40 14.28 -5.78
C ARG A 296 8.73 13.62 -6.09
N VAL A 297 8.70 12.50 -6.82
CA VAL A 297 9.87 11.68 -7.12
C VAL A 297 10.20 11.82 -8.60
N ALA A 298 11.29 12.52 -8.90
CA ALA A 298 11.79 12.62 -10.26
C ALA A 298 12.50 11.33 -10.67
N THR A 299 12.21 10.89 -11.90
CA THR A 299 12.77 9.74 -12.58
C THR A 299 13.43 10.26 -13.85
N ASP A 300 14.75 10.30 -13.88
CA ASP A 300 15.51 10.71 -15.04
C ASP A 300 15.96 9.47 -15.83
N SER A 301 15.74 9.49 -17.15
CA SER A 301 16.36 8.53 -18.07
C SER A 301 17.87 8.73 -18.04
N LEU A 302 18.60 7.63 -17.89
CA LEU A 302 20.05 7.61 -17.70
C LEU A 302 20.82 8.19 -18.91
N TRP A 303 20.15 8.42 -20.05
CA TRP A 303 20.73 8.96 -21.27
C TRP A 303 19.80 10.00 -21.92
N PRO A 304 20.10 11.31 -21.76
CA PRO A 304 19.35 12.38 -22.41
C PRO A 304 19.33 12.18 -23.94
N GLY A 305 18.14 12.06 -24.52
CA GLY A 305 17.95 11.89 -25.97
C GLY A 305 17.89 10.43 -26.47
N SER A 306 17.89 9.43 -25.58
CA SER A 306 17.58 8.04 -25.96
C SER A 306 16.07 7.77 -25.89
N THR A 307 15.58 6.79 -26.67
CA THR A 307 14.20 6.28 -26.58
C THR A 307 14.01 5.27 -25.42
N GLU A 308 14.96 5.19 -24.48
CA GLU A 308 14.85 4.26 -23.36
C GLU A 308 13.91 4.83 -22.28
N PRO A 309 12.96 4.01 -21.76
CA PRO A 309 12.06 4.39 -20.68
C PRO A 309 12.84 4.90 -19.46
N ALA A 310 12.29 5.89 -18.74
CA ALA A 310 12.78 6.23 -17.42
C ALA A 310 12.74 4.97 -16.54
N PRO A 311 13.80 4.70 -15.75
CA PRO A 311 13.94 3.42 -15.06
C PRO A 311 12.88 3.25 -13.97
N GLN A 312 12.64 1.98 -13.61
CA GLN A 312 11.88 1.64 -12.42
C GLN A 312 12.50 2.32 -11.19
N THR A 313 11.68 2.82 -10.27
CA THR A 313 12.15 3.59 -9.10
C THR A 313 11.58 3.04 -7.81
N ASP A 314 12.44 2.80 -6.83
CA ASP A 314 12.05 2.31 -5.52
C ASP A 314 11.99 3.49 -4.53
N ILE A 315 10.88 3.57 -3.80
CA ILE A 315 10.63 4.59 -2.77
C ILE A 315 10.50 3.87 -1.43
N ALA A 316 11.34 4.23 -0.46
CA ALA A 316 11.27 3.64 0.87
C ALA A 316 10.03 4.13 1.63
N ILE A 317 9.28 3.19 2.19
CA ILE A 317 8.18 3.49 3.11
C ILE A 317 8.78 3.56 4.51
N GLY A 318 9.02 4.78 5.00
CA GLY A 318 9.79 5.02 6.23
C GLY A 318 9.06 4.67 7.54
N ARG A 319 7.72 4.59 7.52
CA ARG A 319 6.85 4.27 8.66
C ARG A 319 5.65 3.43 8.20
N PRO A 320 4.98 2.68 9.09
CA PRO A 320 3.72 2.02 8.79
C PRO A 320 2.72 3.04 8.25
N VAL A 321 2.22 2.79 7.04
CA VAL A 321 1.15 3.58 6.40
C VAL A 321 0.03 2.65 5.98
N ARG A 322 -1.21 3.14 5.99
CA ARG A 322 -2.36 2.33 5.59
C ARG A 322 -2.39 2.18 4.08
N ALA A 323 -2.34 3.30 3.37
CA ALA A 323 -2.53 3.33 1.93
C ALA A 323 -1.49 4.20 1.22
N ALA A 324 -1.23 3.85 -0.02
CA ALA A 324 -0.46 4.67 -0.94
C ALA A 324 -1.31 5.01 -2.17
N SER A 325 -1.14 6.22 -2.70
CA SER A 325 -1.70 6.64 -3.99
C SER A 325 -0.57 7.15 -4.87
N ILE A 326 -0.50 6.65 -6.10
CA ILE A 326 0.57 6.96 -7.04
C ILE A 326 -0.03 7.57 -8.30
N ALA A 327 0.52 8.69 -8.78
CA ALA A 327 0.19 9.23 -10.09
C ALA A 327 1.42 9.80 -10.78
N LEU A 328 1.38 9.89 -12.11
CA LEU A 328 2.37 10.64 -12.87
C LEU A 328 1.99 12.13 -12.84
N ALA A 329 2.95 13.01 -12.61
CA ALA A 329 2.73 14.46 -12.63
C ALA A 329 2.18 14.91 -14.00
N GLY A 330 1.17 15.78 -13.99
CA GLY A 330 0.37 16.16 -15.16
C GLY A 330 -0.74 15.15 -15.52
N ARG A 331 -0.78 13.98 -14.88
CA ARG A 331 -1.85 12.97 -15.00
C ARG A 331 -2.36 12.56 -13.60
N GLU A 332 -2.42 13.50 -12.67
CA GLU A 332 -2.80 13.26 -11.27
C GLU A 332 -4.22 12.72 -11.09
N HIS A 333 -5.07 12.82 -12.11
CA HIS A 333 -6.41 12.22 -12.15
C HIS A 333 -6.38 10.69 -12.35
N LEU A 334 -5.26 10.12 -12.82
CA LEU A 334 -5.06 8.67 -13.00
C LEU A 334 -4.25 8.12 -11.81
N GLN A 335 -4.88 8.09 -10.64
CA GLN A 335 -4.26 7.57 -9.43
C GLN A 335 -4.31 6.05 -9.38
N PHE A 336 -3.24 5.45 -8.88
CA PHE A 336 -3.16 4.04 -8.52
C PHE A 336 -3.22 3.92 -6.99
N PRO A 337 -4.42 3.78 -6.40
CA PRO A 337 -4.53 3.51 -4.98
C PRO A 337 -4.09 2.08 -4.67
N MET A 338 -3.42 1.89 -3.54
CA MET A 338 -3.00 0.58 -3.05
C MET A 338 -3.03 0.54 -1.52
N MET A 339 -3.46 -0.60 -0.97
CA MET A 339 -3.33 -0.88 0.46
C MET A 339 -1.87 -1.28 0.74
N VAL A 340 -1.30 -0.71 1.78
CA VAL A 340 0.06 -1.01 2.25
C VAL A 340 0.00 -1.88 3.50
N ILE A 341 -0.69 -1.42 4.55
CA ILE A 341 -0.98 -2.21 5.75
C ILE A 341 -2.48 -2.22 5.98
N ASP A 342 -3.07 -3.41 5.96
CA ASP A 342 -4.44 -3.62 6.35
C ASP A 342 -4.52 -3.71 7.89
N ASP A 343 -5.52 -3.08 8.48
CA ASP A 343 -5.76 -3.14 9.92
C ASP A 343 -6.33 -4.49 10.36
N GLN A 344 -7.07 -5.15 9.47
CA GLN A 344 -7.65 -6.48 9.71
C GLN A 344 -6.66 -7.60 9.41
N ASP A 345 -5.68 -7.37 8.52
CA ASP A 345 -4.56 -8.29 8.24
C ASP A 345 -3.21 -7.54 8.18
N PRO A 346 -2.60 -7.24 9.34
CA PRO A 346 -1.37 -6.46 9.39
C PRO A 346 -0.10 -7.29 9.06
N LEU A 347 -0.25 -8.56 8.64
CA LEU A 347 0.86 -9.45 8.29
C LEU A 347 1.19 -9.34 6.79
N LEU A 348 2.32 -8.70 6.49
CA LEU A 348 2.89 -8.71 5.14
C LEU A 348 3.89 -9.85 5.01
N ALA A 349 3.69 -10.72 4.02
CA ALA A 349 4.57 -11.83 3.72
C ALA A 349 5.21 -11.64 2.35
N PHE A 350 6.52 -11.88 2.24
CA PHE A 350 7.27 -11.76 0.99
C PHE A 350 8.02 -13.04 0.70
N GLY A 351 8.10 -13.40 -0.58
CA GLY A 351 8.94 -14.49 -1.04
C GLY A 351 10.42 -14.26 -0.71
N GLU A 352 11.25 -15.29 -0.87
CA GLU A 352 12.71 -15.16 -0.70
C GLU A 352 13.34 -14.12 -1.65
N ASP A 353 12.68 -13.84 -2.78
CA ASP A 353 13.04 -12.80 -3.76
C ASP A 353 12.63 -11.38 -3.36
N GLY A 354 11.90 -11.23 -2.24
CA GLY A 354 11.44 -9.95 -1.71
C GLY A 354 10.14 -9.43 -2.33
N GLU A 355 9.48 -10.19 -3.20
CA GLU A 355 8.19 -9.80 -3.78
C GLU A 355 7.02 -10.13 -2.82
N LEU A 356 6.02 -9.25 -2.75
CA LEU A 356 4.87 -9.41 -1.85
C LEU A 356 4.02 -10.61 -2.24
N ILE A 357 3.67 -11.44 -1.26
CA ILE A 357 2.66 -12.49 -1.36
C ILE A 357 1.32 -11.89 -0.94
N ALA A 358 0.43 -11.70 -1.92
CA ALA A 358 -0.85 -11.00 -1.74
C ALA A 358 -1.64 -11.47 -0.49
N PRO A 359 -2.23 -10.55 0.30
CA PRO A 359 -3.08 -10.88 1.45
C PRO A 359 -4.27 -11.73 0.98
N GLY A 360 -4.46 -12.91 1.57
CA GLY A 360 -5.46 -13.89 1.12
C GLY A 360 -4.92 -15.06 0.29
N LEU A 361 -3.64 -15.04 -0.11
CA LEU A 361 -2.98 -16.22 -0.67
C LEU A 361 -2.20 -17.02 0.40
N PRO A 362 -2.16 -18.37 0.30
CA PRO A 362 -1.35 -19.17 1.20
C PRO A 362 0.14 -18.92 0.97
N MET A 363 0.89 -18.79 2.07
CA MET A 363 2.35 -18.64 2.03
C MET A 363 3.02 -19.95 1.60
N PRO A 364 4.16 -19.92 0.88
CA PRO A 364 4.87 -21.13 0.53
C PRO A 364 5.45 -21.82 1.77
N ALA A 365 5.47 -23.15 1.78
CA ALA A 365 6.20 -23.95 2.76
C ALA A 365 7.72 -23.90 2.45
N ALA A 366 8.31 -22.72 2.64
CA ALA A 366 9.69 -22.37 2.36
C ALA A 366 10.12 -21.14 3.19
N LYS A 367 11.35 -20.68 3.00
CA LYS A 367 11.85 -19.43 3.59
C LYS A 367 11.05 -18.24 3.07
N THR A 368 10.45 -17.49 3.99
CA THR A 368 9.55 -16.36 3.71
C THR A 368 9.92 -15.21 4.64
N TRP A 369 9.90 -13.98 4.12
CA TRP A 369 10.04 -12.79 4.96
C TRP A 369 8.67 -12.40 5.51
N LEU A 370 8.59 -12.17 6.82
CA LEU A 370 7.37 -11.77 7.52
C LEU A 370 7.60 -10.41 8.18
N LEU A 371 6.75 -9.45 7.83
CA LEU A 371 6.70 -8.10 8.41
C LEU A 371 5.37 -7.95 9.15
N PHE A 372 5.43 -7.71 10.46
CA PHE A 372 4.23 -7.68 11.30
C PHE A 372 4.42 -6.79 12.56
N PRO A 373 3.31 -6.30 13.16
CA PRO A 373 3.37 -5.52 14.40
C PRO A 373 3.65 -6.41 15.61
N GLY A 374 4.57 -5.97 16.46
CA GLY A 374 4.95 -6.61 17.71
C GLY A 374 6.37 -7.17 17.70
N GLU A 375 6.59 -8.15 18.57
CA GLU A 375 7.85 -8.87 18.72
C GLU A 375 7.65 -10.31 18.21
N PRO A 376 8.72 -11.03 17.81
CA PRO A 376 8.61 -12.39 17.28
C PRO A 376 7.80 -13.36 18.16
N GLU A 377 7.80 -13.18 19.48
CA GLU A 377 7.07 -13.99 20.46
C GLU A 377 5.54 -13.82 20.36
N LYS A 378 5.05 -12.75 19.74
CA LYS A 378 3.61 -12.51 19.52
C LYS A 378 3.07 -13.20 18.26
N LEU A 379 3.95 -13.82 17.47
CA LEU A 379 3.56 -14.57 16.28
C LEU A 379 2.96 -15.92 16.72
N GLU A 380 1.67 -16.13 16.48
CA GLU A 380 1.02 -17.41 16.77
C GLU A 380 1.19 -18.36 15.58
N VAL A 381 1.80 -19.52 15.79
CA VAL A 381 2.06 -20.48 14.69
C VAL A 381 1.38 -21.81 14.97
N THR A 382 0.67 -22.33 13.98
CA THR A 382 0.18 -23.72 14.00
C THR A 382 1.20 -24.61 13.30
N GLY A 383 1.97 -25.39 14.08
CA GLY A 383 3.10 -26.20 13.60
C GLY A 383 4.39 -25.75 14.27
N SER A 384 5.48 -25.67 13.51
CA SER A 384 6.75 -25.09 13.97
C SER A 384 7.37 -24.17 12.92
N LEU A 385 7.99 -23.10 13.39
CA LEU A 385 8.67 -22.09 12.58
C LEU A 385 10.08 -21.89 13.11
N GLU A 386 11.06 -21.81 12.20
CA GLU A 386 12.44 -21.48 12.52
C GLU A 386 12.76 -20.07 12.02
N ILE A 387 13.21 -19.18 12.90
CA ILE A 387 13.67 -17.85 12.52
C ILE A 387 15.10 -17.97 11.99
N VAL A 388 15.25 -17.80 10.68
CA VAL A 388 16.53 -17.87 9.97
C VAL A 388 17.34 -16.60 10.18
N ALA A 389 16.67 -15.44 10.11
CA ALA A 389 17.28 -14.13 10.29
C ALA A 389 16.24 -13.13 10.80
N GLU A 390 16.70 -12.08 11.46
CA GLU A 390 15.89 -10.88 11.69
C GLU A 390 16.61 -9.68 11.07
N SER A 391 15.86 -8.91 10.30
CA SER A 391 16.35 -7.77 9.56
C SER A 391 15.93 -6.47 10.23
N PRO A 392 16.83 -5.48 10.33
CA PRO A 392 16.47 -4.18 10.89
C PRO A 392 15.49 -3.47 9.96
N LEU A 393 14.42 -2.93 10.52
CA LEU A 393 13.51 -2.03 9.82
C LEU A 393 13.94 -0.57 10.00
N PRO A 394 13.55 0.33 9.06
CA PRO A 394 13.69 1.75 9.26
C PRO A 394 13.02 2.20 10.56
N PRO A 395 13.52 3.25 11.21
CA PRO A 395 13.10 3.55 12.58
C PRO A 395 11.63 4.00 12.73
N GLY A 396 11.00 4.51 11.68
CA GLY A 396 9.57 4.82 11.68
C GLY A 396 8.68 3.57 11.82
N TRP A 397 9.22 2.36 11.63
CA TRP A 397 8.60 1.06 11.91
C TRP A 397 8.77 0.59 13.35
N THR A 398 8.95 1.52 14.29
CA THR A 398 9.03 1.18 15.71
C THR A 398 7.76 0.43 16.14
N GLY A 399 7.95 -0.74 16.74
CA GLY A 399 6.87 -1.65 17.12
C GLY A 399 6.48 -2.66 16.04
N PHE A 400 7.19 -2.72 14.91
CA PHE A 400 7.14 -3.81 13.93
C PHE A 400 8.44 -4.61 13.94
N CYS A 401 8.36 -5.84 13.43
CA CYS A 401 9.49 -6.73 13.24
C CYS A 401 9.51 -7.27 11.80
N LEU A 402 10.71 -7.45 11.24
CA LEU A 402 10.94 -8.12 9.96
C LEU A 402 11.84 -9.34 10.17
N ILE A 403 11.28 -10.53 10.02
CA ILE A 403 12.03 -11.79 10.14
C ILE A 403 12.03 -12.56 8.83
N GLN A 404 13.10 -13.32 8.57
CA GLN A 404 13.06 -14.44 7.65
C GLN A 404 12.76 -15.69 8.45
N ALA A 405 11.67 -16.37 8.09
CA ALA A 405 11.24 -17.59 8.75
C ALA A 405 11.17 -18.75 7.76
N ASP A 406 11.62 -19.94 8.17
CA ASP A 406 11.36 -21.18 7.43
C ASP A 406 9.98 -21.73 7.83
N LEU A 407 9.05 -21.70 6.87
CA LEU A 407 7.67 -22.13 7.04
C LEU A 407 7.46 -23.60 6.65
N SER A 408 8.51 -24.37 6.35
CA SER A 408 8.40 -25.75 5.87
C SER A 408 7.61 -26.69 6.80
N ASN A 409 7.60 -26.41 8.10
CA ASN A 409 6.88 -27.19 9.12
C ASN A 409 5.69 -26.44 9.74
N ALA A 410 5.31 -25.29 9.19
CA ALA A 410 4.16 -24.49 9.62
C ALA A 410 2.95 -24.81 8.73
N THR A 411 1.75 -24.72 9.30
CA THR A 411 0.47 -24.86 8.56
C THR A 411 -0.33 -23.57 8.53
N ALA A 412 -0.09 -22.67 9.46
CA ALA A 412 -0.66 -21.33 9.50
C ALA A 412 0.17 -20.43 10.41
N VAL A 413 0.16 -19.13 10.10
CA VAL A 413 0.74 -18.06 10.90
C VAL A 413 -0.36 -17.05 11.19
N THR A 414 -0.54 -16.70 12.46
CA THR A 414 -1.58 -15.80 12.94
C THR A 414 -0.95 -14.59 13.62
N VAL A 415 -1.44 -13.40 13.27
CA VAL A 415 -1.07 -12.13 13.88
C VAL A 415 -2.35 -11.38 14.23
N ARG A 416 -2.56 -11.11 15.52
CA ARG A 416 -3.71 -10.33 16.03
C ARG A 416 -5.09 -10.82 15.52
N GLY A 417 -5.25 -12.12 15.32
CA GLY A 417 -6.49 -12.75 14.83
C GLY A 417 -6.55 -12.94 13.32
N ALA A 418 -5.71 -12.25 12.55
CA ALA A 418 -5.54 -12.50 11.11
C ALA A 418 -4.70 -13.75 10.91
N CYS A 419 -5.25 -14.77 10.24
CA CYS A 419 -4.61 -16.06 10.04
C CYS A 419 -4.27 -16.25 8.56
N ARG A 420 -2.99 -16.40 8.24
CA ARG A 420 -2.51 -16.78 6.90
C ARG A 420 -2.11 -18.25 6.89
N SER A 421 -2.72 -19.02 6.01
CA SER A 421 -2.37 -20.42 5.80
C SER A 421 -1.00 -20.56 5.13
N VAL A 422 -0.29 -21.64 5.46
CA VAL A 422 0.90 -22.08 4.72
C VAL A 422 0.46 -23.23 3.82
N ARG A 423 0.94 -23.24 2.57
CA ARG A 423 0.62 -24.28 1.58
C ARG A 423 0.76 -25.66 2.22
N LYS A 424 -0.32 -26.43 2.18
CA LYS A 424 -0.42 -27.75 2.83
C LYS A 424 0.26 -28.83 2.00
N PHE A 425 0.36 -28.63 0.69
CA PHE A 425 0.88 -29.60 -0.27
C PHE A 425 2.25 -29.21 -0.81
N GLU A 426 3.10 -30.23 -1.01
CA GLU A 426 4.34 -30.06 -1.77
C GLU A 426 4.03 -29.56 -3.18
N SER A 427 4.71 -28.51 -3.59
CA SER A 427 4.62 -27.87 -4.90
C SER A 427 5.97 -27.89 -5.59
N ALA A 428 5.97 -27.68 -6.91
CA ALA A 428 7.21 -27.48 -7.65
C ALA A 428 8.00 -26.32 -7.05
N ARG A 429 9.32 -26.38 -7.16
CA ARG A 429 10.25 -25.34 -6.69
C ARG A 429 11.16 -24.92 -7.84
N ILE A 430 11.48 -23.63 -7.88
CA ILE A 430 12.46 -23.06 -8.81
C ILE A 430 13.64 -22.63 -7.96
N GLU A 431 14.60 -23.53 -7.82
CA GLU A 431 15.78 -23.35 -6.97
C GLU A 431 16.83 -22.50 -7.70
N THR A 432 17.37 -21.51 -6.99
CA THR A 432 18.43 -20.63 -7.46
C THR A 432 19.65 -20.74 -6.56
N GLU A 433 20.85 -20.58 -7.10
CA GLU A 433 22.02 -20.31 -6.29
C GLU A 433 21.97 -18.89 -5.70
N ALA A 434 22.95 -18.52 -4.86
CA ALA A 434 23.09 -17.15 -4.37
C ALA A 434 23.24 -16.16 -5.55
N SER A 435 22.54 -15.04 -5.47
CA SER A 435 22.69 -13.95 -6.43
C SER A 435 24.09 -13.34 -6.36
N VAL A 436 24.50 -12.66 -7.43
CA VAL A 436 25.79 -11.98 -7.48
C VAL A 436 25.78 -10.79 -6.52
N PRO A 437 26.59 -10.77 -5.45
CA PRO A 437 26.56 -9.70 -4.45
C PRO A 437 26.88 -8.34 -5.08
N GLY A 438 26.13 -7.31 -4.68
CA GLY A 438 26.33 -5.95 -5.19
C GLY A 438 25.92 -5.76 -6.64
N VAL A 439 25.15 -6.68 -7.24
CA VAL A 439 24.61 -6.53 -8.59
C VAL A 439 23.10 -6.76 -8.62
N ARG A 440 22.39 -5.79 -9.17
CA ARG A 440 20.94 -5.87 -9.45
C ARG A 440 20.68 -5.47 -10.90
N THR A 441 19.50 -5.77 -11.43
CA THR A 441 19.07 -5.13 -12.69
C THR A 441 18.77 -3.65 -12.44
N ALA A 442 18.62 -2.85 -13.50
CA ALA A 442 18.05 -1.50 -13.40
C ALA A 442 16.63 -1.49 -12.78
N SER A 443 15.93 -2.64 -12.82
CA SER A 443 14.65 -2.87 -12.13
C SER A 443 14.79 -3.48 -10.73
N GLY A 444 15.98 -3.44 -10.12
CA GLY A 444 16.22 -3.86 -8.74
C GLY A 444 16.19 -5.37 -8.48
N LEU A 445 15.99 -6.21 -9.52
CA LEU A 445 15.96 -7.66 -9.39
C LEU A 445 17.37 -8.20 -9.08
N PRO A 446 17.50 -9.21 -8.20
CA PRO A 446 18.76 -9.91 -8.02
C PRO A 446 19.19 -10.59 -9.33
N VAL A 447 20.49 -10.54 -9.63
CA VAL A 447 21.06 -11.13 -10.85
C VAL A 447 21.75 -12.44 -10.50
N PHE A 448 21.40 -13.51 -11.20
CA PHE A 448 21.95 -14.85 -11.01
C PHE A 448 22.97 -15.20 -12.10
N ALA A 449 24.10 -15.76 -11.68
CA ALA A 449 25.19 -16.17 -12.57
C ALA A 449 24.96 -17.54 -13.25
N LYS A 450 24.01 -18.33 -12.74
CA LYS A 450 23.66 -19.66 -13.25
C LYS A 450 22.17 -19.77 -13.46
N ILE A 451 21.78 -20.68 -14.35
CA ILE A 451 20.37 -21.01 -14.57
C ILE A 451 19.76 -21.68 -13.32
N PRO A 452 18.48 -21.40 -13.02
CA PRO A 452 17.79 -22.06 -11.93
C PRO A 452 17.43 -23.52 -12.29
N ARG A 453 17.14 -24.31 -11.26
CA ARG A 453 16.71 -25.70 -11.39
C ARG A 453 15.23 -25.84 -11.04
N VAL A 454 14.47 -26.48 -11.91
CA VAL A 454 13.09 -26.87 -11.64
C VAL A 454 13.08 -28.21 -10.92
N VAL A 455 12.44 -28.25 -9.76
CA VAL A 455 12.29 -29.45 -8.93
C VAL A 455 10.80 -29.72 -8.72
N VAL A 456 10.33 -30.89 -9.13
CA VAL A 456 8.96 -31.35 -8.88
C VAL A 456 8.92 -32.25 -7.62
N PRO A 457 7.82 -32.27 -6.86
CA PRO A 457 7.70 -33.11 -5.67
C PRO A 457 7.84 -34.60 -6.00
N ALA A 458 8.58 -35.36 -5.19
CA ALA A 458 8.76 -36.81 -5.38
C ALA A 458 7.43 -37.57 -5.31
N THR A 459 6.49 -37.10 -4.48
CA THR A 459 5.13 -37.63 -4.39
C THR A 459 4.31 -37.46 -5.67
N MET A 460 4.74 -36.57 -6.57
CA MET A 460 4.07 -36.19 -7.82
C MET A 460 4.96 -36.36 -9.06
N GLU A 461 5.99 -37.20 -8.98
CA GLU A 461 6.91 -37.47 -10.11
C GLU A 461 6.16 -38.01 -11.34
N ASN A 462 5.14 -38.85 -11.10
CA ASN A 462 4.32 -39.41 -12.18
C ASN A 462 3.18 -38.50 -12.67
N ALA A 463 3.00 -37.32 -12.07
CA ALA A 463 2.01 -36.35 -12.54
C ALA A 463 2.47 -35.67 -13.84
N THR A 464 1.54 -35.06 -14.56
CA THR A 464 1.88 -34.26 -15.76
C THR A 464 2.24 -32.84 -15.33
N TRP A 465 3.40 -32.37 -15.79
CA TRP A 465 3.92 -31.02 -15.53
C TRP A 465 4.19 -30.27 -16.83
N ASP A 466 3.68 -29.05 -16.94
CA ASP A 466 3.90 -28.12 -18.04
C ASP A 466 4.84 -27.01 -17.55
N VAL A 467 6.02 -26.93 -18.16
CA VAL A 467 7.06 -25.96 -17.82
C VAL A 467 7.21 -24.93 -18.94
N THR A 468 6.76 -23.74 -18.58
CA THR A 468 6.87 -22.39 -19.13
C THR A 468 8.22 -21.69 -19.07
N LEU A 469 8.88 -21.29 -20.16
CA LEU A 469 9.86 -20.20 -20.12
C LEU A 469 9.39 -19.02 -20.96
N HIS A 470 9.26 -17.86 -20.33
CA HIS A 470 8.92 -16.59 -20.98
C HIS A 470 10.10 -15.62 -20.93
N ASP A 471 10.23 -14.75 -21.93
CA ASP A 471 11.12 -13.58 -21.88
C ASP A 471 10.48 -12.41 -21.13
N SER A 472 11.15 -11.26 -21.13
CA SER A 472 10.69 -10.02 -20.50
C SER A 472 9.43 -9.43 -21.14
N GLU A 473 9.10 -9.82 -22.37
CA GLU A 473 7.89 -9.41 -23.10
C GLU A 473 6.78 -10.47 -22.96
N GLY A 474 6.95 -11.44 -22.05
CA GLY A 474 5.98 -12.50 -21.82
C GLY A 474 5.87 -13.52 -22.95
N ILE A 475 6.72 -13.44 -23.98
CA ILE A 475 6.69 -14.37 -25.12
C ILE A 475 7.28 -15.71 -24.67
N VAL A 476 6.60 -16.80 -25.01
CA VAL A 476 7.06 -18.16 -24.71
C VAL A 476 8.31 -18.47 -25.55
N ILE A 477 9.45 -18.61 -24.89
CA ILE A 477 10.73 -19.01 -25.49
C ILE A 477 10.83 -20.53 -25.61
N SER A 478 10.39 -21.24 -24.57
CA SER A 478 10.45 -22.70 -24.49
C SER A 478 9.28 -23.21 -23.67
N ARG A 479 8.73 -24.35 -24.07
CA ARG A 479 7.68 -25.08 -23.36
C ARG A 479 8.02 -26.56 -23.36
N ARG A 480 7.87 -27.22 -22.21
CA ARG A 480 8.02 -28.68 -22.07
C ARG A 480 6.87 -29.23 -21.25
N ARG A 481 6.21 -30.25 -21.76
CA ARG A 481 5.29 -31.07 -20.97
C ARG A 481 6.03 -32.35 -20.62
N THR A 482 6.13 -32.65 -19.34
CA THR A 482 6.84 -33.80 -18.79
C THR A 482 5.87 -34.66 -17.99
N SER A 483 6.09 -35.97 -18.02
CA SER A 483 5.33 -36.93 -17.21
C SER A 483 6.20 -38.12 -16.82
N GLY A 484 6.04 -38.65 -15.61
CA GLY A 484 6.86 -39.77 -15.13
C GLY A 484 8.30 -39.32 -14.84
N SER A 485 9.28 -40.17 -15.14
CA SER A 485 10.70 -39.91 -14.82
C SER A 485 11.41 -38.95 -15.80
N GLU A 486 10.67 -38.13 -16.55
CA GLU A 486 11.23 -37.15 -17.49
C GLU A 486 11.76 -35.92 -16.73
N ASP A 487 12.98 -35.48 -17.03
CA ASP A 487 13.58 -34.32 -16.34
C ASP A 487 12.96 -33.00 -16.81
N PRO A 488 12.29 -32.23 -15.92
CA PRO A 488 11.72 -30.92 -16.27
C PRO A 488 12.78 -29.90 -16.70
N ASN A 489 14.06 -30.12 -16.39
CA ASN A 489 15.16 -29.22 -16.76
C ASN A 489 15.59 -29.36 -18.23
N THR A 490 15.05 -30.32 -18.99
CA THR A 490 15.18 -30.38 -20.47
C THR A 490 14.56 -29.17 -21.17
N LEU A 491 13.83 -28.32 -20.43
CA LEU A 491 13.42 -26.97 -20.84
C LEU A 491 14.57 -26.16 -21.44
N TRP A 492 15.78 -26.32 -20.89
CA TRP A 492 16.96 -25.52 -21.21
C TRP A 492 17.73 -26.00 -22.46
N ASP A 493 17.48 -27.22 -22.95
CA ASP A 493 18.32 -27.89 -23.95
C ASP A 493 18.37 -27.18 -25.31
N ASN A 494 17.25 -26.55 -25.70
CA ASN A 494 17.09 -25.93 -27.03
C ASN A 494 17.18 -24.40 -26.98
N ILE A 495 17.82 -23.84 -25.94
CA ILE A 495 17.92 -22.39 -25.76
C ILE A 495 19.33 -21.92 -26.09
N SER A 496 19.44 -20.86 -26.90
CA SER A 496 20.72 -20.25 -27.26
C SER A 496 21.46 -19.72 -26.02
N ARG A 497 22.70 -20.19 -25.80
CA ARG A 497 23.57 -19.83 -24.67
C ARG A 497 24.69 -18.89 -25.12
N PRO A 498 25.18 -17.96 -24.29
CA PRO A 498 24.78 -17.69 -22.89
C PRO A 498 23.47 -16.90 -22.77
N LEU A 499 22.78 -17.06 -21.64
CA LEU A 499 21.58 -16.28 -21.31
C LEU A 499 21.93 -14.91 -20.72
N VAL A 500 21.32 -13.87 -21.29
CA VAL A 500 21.33 -12.49 -20.78
C VAL A 500 19.91 -11.96 -20.83
N GLY A 501 19.38 -11.46 -19.71
CA GLY A 501 18.06 -10.83 -19.64
C GLY A 501 17.22 -11.27 -18.45
N THR A 502 15.98 -10.81 -18.41
CA THR A 502 14.96 -11.23 -17.44
C THR A 502 14.10 -12.33 -18.04
N TYR A 503 13.85 -13.37 -17.25
CA TYR A 503 13.08 -14.54 -17.64
C TYR A 503 12.02 -14.84 -16.58
N SER A 504 10.87 -15.33 -17.02
CA SER A 504 9.84 -15.85 -16.12
C SER A 504 9.64 -17.34 -16.38
N ILE A 505 9.80 -18.14 -15.33
CA ILE A 505 9.58 -19.59 -15.38
C ILE A 505 8.24 -19.87 -14.72
N LYS A 506 7.32 -20.50 -15.47
CA LYS A 506 6.04 -20.99 -14.95
C LYS A 506 6.05 -22.51 -14.94
N VAL A 507 5.78 -23.13 -13.81
CA VAL A 507 5.68 -24.58 -13.64
C VAL A 507 4.25 -24.90 -13.23
N ARG A 508 3.53 -25.65 -14.04
CA ARG A 508 2.12 -26.00 -13.80
C ARG A 508 1.94 -27.51 -13.81
N GLY A 509 1.44 -28.05 -12.70
CA GLY A 509 1.11 -29.46 -12.58
C GLY A 509 -0.32 -29.62 -12.07
N PRO A 510 -0.56 -30.58 -11.17
CA PRO A 510 -1.82 -30.64 -10.43
C PRO A 510 -2.15 -29.30 -9.78
N TRP A 511 -3.45 -28.99 -9.68
CA TRP A 511 -3.92 -27.68 -9.24
C TRP A 511 -3.32 -27.27 -7.90
N GLY A 512 -2.88 -26.01 -7.80
CA GLY A 512 -2.28 -25.45 -6.58
C GLY A 512 -0.84 -25.91 -6.28
N ARG A 513 -0.27 -26.83 -7.08
CA ARG A 513 1.10 -27.34 -6.89
C ARG A 513 2.15 -26.72 -7.82
N GLY A 514 1.75 -25.70 -8.58
CA GLY A 514 2.65 -24.97 -9.47
C GLY A 514 3.60 -24.00 -8.75
N ALA A 515 4.55 -23.48 -9.51
CA ALA A 515 5.46 -22.42 -9.10
C ALA A 515 5.72 -21.47 -10.25
N THR A 516 5.78 -20.18 -9.93
CA THR A 516 6.17 -19.15 -10.90
C THR A 516 7.29 -18.32 -10.27
N ARG A 517 8.35 -18.05 -11.03
CA ARG A 517 9.44 -17.19 -10.57
C ARG A 517 10.00 -16.38 -11.73
N SER A 518 10.11 -15.08 -11.51
CA SER A 518 10.79 -14.15 -12.42
C SER A 518 12.18 -13.84 -11.89
N LEU A 519 13.20 -13.93 -12.74
CA LEU A 519 14.58 -13.69 -12.34
C LEU A 519 15.44 -13.15 -13.48
N ALA A 520 16.49 -12.42 -13.13
CA ALA A 520 17.47 -11.92 -14.07
C ALA A 520 18.68 -12.86 -14.13
N ILE A 521 19.03 -13.31 -15.35
CA ILE A 521 20.16 -14.20 -15.58
C ILE A 521 21.20 -13.47 -16.44
N VAL A 522 22.44 -13.49 -15.97
CA VAL A 522 23.62 -13.16 -16.79
C VAL A 522 24.63 -14.26 -16.55
N GLU A 523 24.69 -15.23 -17.46
CA GLU A 523 25.48 -16.43 -17.24
C GLU A 523 26.99 -16.16 -17.09
N GLY A 524 27.57 -16.75 -16.05
CA GLY A 524 28.97 -16.59 -15.71
C GLY A 524 29.34 -15.21 -15.15
N LEU A 525 28.36 -14.36 -14.79
CA LEU A 525 28.62 -13.07 -14.16
C LEU A 525 29.27 -13.26 -12.78
N SER A 526 30.37 -12.56 -12.55
CA SER A 526 30.95 -12.40 -11.22
C SER A 526 31.53 -11.00 -11.06
N VAL A 527 31.38 -10.44 -9.87
CA VAL A 527 31.89 -9.12 -9.53
C VAL A 527 32.71 -9.21 -8.25
N SER A 528 33.89 -8.60 -8.26
CA SER A 528 34.74 -8.46 -7.08
C SER A 528 35.11 -7.00 -6.86
N PHE A 529 35.02 -6.53 -5.62
CA PHE A 529 35.31 -5.16 -5.23
C PHE A 529 36.66 -5.04 -4.52
N THR A 530 37.39 -3.94 -4.75
CA THR A 530 38.63 -3.61 -4.06
C THR A 530 38.62 -2.13 -3.68
N PRO A 531 38.49 -1.77 -2.38
CA PRO A 531 38.27 -2.67 -1.24
C PRO A 531 36.93 -3.43 -1.33
N ASN A 532 36.81 -4.54 -0.61
CA ASN A 532 35.59 -5.36 -0.58
C ASN A 532 34.41 -4.68 0.14
N TRP A 533 34.67 -3.61 0.90
CA TRP A 533 33.69 -2.80 1.61
C TRP A 533 34.18 -1.35 1.73
N ARG A 534 33.28 -0.37 1.60
CA ARG A 534 33.60 1.06 1.57
C ARG A 534 33.19 1.75 2.86
N ARG A 535 34.18 2.37 3.53
CA ARG A 535 33.99 3.21 4.72
C ARG A 535 33.83 4.69 4.35
N PHE A 536 33.41 5.52 5.31
CA PHE A 536 33.40 6.97 5.13
C PHE A 536 34.81 7.57 5.09
N ILE A 537 34.96 8.55 4.22
CA ILE A 537 36.07 9.49 4.12
C ILE A 537 35.49 10.90 3.99
N PRO A 538 36.28 11.98 4.13
CA PRO A 538 35.74 13.35 4.12
C PRO A 538 34.84 13.71 2.92
N GLY A 539 35.09 13.15 1.73
CA GLY A 539 34.27 13.41 0.53
C GLY A 539 33.14 12.42 0.24
N GLY A 540 32.88 11.46 1.15
CA GLY A 540 31.82 10.46 1.02
C GLY A 540 32.32 9.05 1.32
N LEU A 541 32.18 8.14 0.36
CA LEU A 541 32.67 6.77 0.48
C LEU A 541 34.10 6.63 -0.03
N GLN A 542 34.92 5.79 0.59
CA GLN A 542 36.24 5.45 0.07
C GLN A 542 36.15 4.98 -1.40
N PRO A 543 37.03 5.46 -2.32
CA PRO A 543 37.04 4.97 -3.70
C PRO A 543 37.21 3.46 -3.78
N CYS A 544 36.54 2.85 -4.77
CA CYS A 544 36.53 1.40 -4.95
C CYS A 544 36.62 1.04 -6.43
N GLN A 545 37.26 -0.08 -6.72
CA GLN A 545 37.30 -0.65 -8.06
C GLN A 545 36.52 -1.96 -8.09
N ALA A 546 35.56 -2.08 -9.01
CA ALA A 546 34.90 -3.34 -9.31
C ALA A 546 35.53 -3.98 -10.55
N LYS A 547 35.84 -5.27 -10.46
CA LYS A 547 36.21 -6.11 -11.60
C LYS A 547 35.04 -7.02 -11.93
N VAL A 548 34.56 -6.93 -13.17
CA VAL A 548 33.41 -7.66 -13.68
C VAL A 548 33.90 -8.70 -14.68
N ARG A 549 33.48 -9.96 -14.49
CA ARG A 549 33.75 -11.07 -15.41
C ARG A 549 32.44 -11.70 -15.85
N VAL A 550 32.38 -12.13 -17.11
CA VAL A 550 31.21 -12.77 -17.72
C VAL A 550 31.63 -14.00 -18.52
N ALA A 551 30.66 -14.86 -18.88
CA ALA A 551 30.92 -16.00 -19.75
C ALA A 551 31.30 -15.57 -21.19
N VAL A 552 31.96 -16.48 -21.92
CA VAL A 552 32.27 -16.31 -23.34
C VAL A 552 30.96 -16.16 -24.14
N GLY A 553 30.86 -15.12 -24.96
CA GLY A 553 29.67 -14.79 -25.74
C GLY A 553 28.73 -13.77 -25.08
N VAL A 554 29.05 -13.28 -23.88
CA VAL A 554 28.44 -12.09 -23.27
C VAL A 554 29.38 -10.91 -23.45
N ASP A 555 28.88 -9.83 -24.07
CA ASP A 555 29.60 -8.58 -24.19
C ASP A 555 29.19 -7.62 -23.07
N ILE A 556 30.18 -7.00 -22.42
CA ILE A 556 30.00 -5.91 -21.46
C ILE A 556 30.91 -4.76 -21.88
N ALA A 557 30.38 -3.53 -21.87
CA ALA A 557 31.11 -2.34 -22.30
C ALA A 557 32.38 -2.05 -21.47
N ARG A 558 32.41 -2.43 -20.19
CA ARG A 558 33.53 -2.21 -19.27
C ARG A 558 33.69 -3.38 -18.29
N SER A 559 34.82 -4.08 -18.34
CA SER A 559 35.16 -5.16 -17.38
C SER A 559 35.72 -4.64 -16.06
N GLN A 560 35.97 -3.33 -15.97
CA GLN A 560 36.46 -2.66 -14.78
C GLN A 560 35.71 -1.35 -14.62
N VAL A 561 35.24 -1.08 -13.40
CA VAL A 561 34.50 0.12 -13.04
C VAL A 561 35.14 0.74 -11.81
N ASP A 562 35.51 2.00 -11.93
CA ASP A 562 36.03 2.78 -10.81
C ASP A 562 34.88 3.60 -10.21
N PHE A 563 34.72 3.48 -8.89
CA PHE A 563 33.74 4.22 -8.09
C PHE A 563 34.47 5.30 -7.32
N GLY A 564 34.17 6.56 -7.62
CA GLY A 564 34.63 7.72 -6.88
C GLY A 564 33.88 7.91 -5.57
N GLU A 565 34.21 8.98 -4.85
CA GLU A 565 33.75 9.20 -3.48
C GLU A 565 32.23 9.39 -3.35
N ARG A 566 31.58 9.77 -4.46
CA ARG A 566 30.13 10.01 -4.55
C ARG A 566 29.37 8.93 -5.30
N ASP A 567 30.09 8.03 -5.96
CA ASP A 567 29.47 7.04 -6.84
C ASP A 567 29.00 5.87 -5.97
N ARG A 568 27.72 5.83 -5.61
CA ARG A 568 27.14 4.67 -4.88
C ARG A 568 27.06 3.45 -5.78
N GLU A 569 26.65 3.66 -7.03
CA GLU A 569 26.37 2.62 -8.00
C GLU A 569 26.78 3.06 -9.41
N HIS A 570 27.02 2.10 -10.29
CA HIS A 570 27.23 2.32 -11.72
C HIS A 570 26.42 1.34 -12.54
N THR A 571 25.86 1.81 -13.65
CA THR A 571 25.13 0.97 -14.58
C THR A 571 26.04 0.38 -15.66
N LEU A 572 25.93 -0.92 -15.89
CA LEU A 572 26.60 -1.65 -16.97
C LEU A 572 25.56 -2.33 -17.86
N ARG A 573 25.81 -2.37 -19.17
CA ARG A 573 24.97 -3.13 -20.10
C ARG A 573 25.68 -4.44 -20.46
N ALA A 574 25.01 -5.56 -20.21
CA ALA A 574 25.40 -6.88 -20.68
C ALA A 574 24.57 -7.24 -21.91
N THR A 575 25.17 -7.79 -22.94
CA THR A 575 24.49 -8.18 -24.19
C THR A 575 24.91 -9.56 -24.68
N ALA A 576 23.94 -10.36 -25.13
CA ALA A 576 24.18 -11.63 -25.83
C ALA A 576 23.02 -11.93 -26.78
N HIS A 577 23.28 -12.48 -27.96
CA HIS A 577 22.24 -12.94 -28.92
C HIS A 577 21.12 -11.91 -29.17
N SER A 578 21.46 -10.64 -29.42
CA SER A 578 20.53 -9.51 -29.58
C SER A 578 19.67 -9.13 -28.36
N ARG A 579 19.87 -9.78 -27.21
CA ARG A 579 19.28 -9.40 -25.93
C ARG A 579 20.24 -8.55 -25.12
N SER A 580 19.69 -7.64 -24.32
CA SER A 580 20.48 -6.79 -23.42
C SER A 580 19.85 -6.67 -22.05
N CYS A 581 20.69 -6.61 -21.01
CA CYS A 581 20.29 -6.39 -19.63
C CYS A 581 21.13 -5.25 -19.03
N SER A 582 20.46 -4.27 -18.43
CA SER A 582 21.12 -3.19 -17.67
C SER A 582 21.26 -3.60 -16.21
N LEU A 583 22.50 -3.56 -15.71
CA LEU A 583 22.92 -4.00 -14.39
C LEU A 583 23.36 -2.80 -13.55
N ALA A 584 22.76 -2.59 -12.39
CA ALA A 584 23.25 -1.66 -11.38
C ALA A 584 24.26 -2.39 -10.47
N VAL A 585 25.52 -1.96 -10.51
CA VAL A 585 26.61 -2.50 -9.68
C VAL A 585 26.87 -1.53 -8.53
N SER A 586 26.70 -2.00 -7.30
CA SER A 586 26.86 -1.24 -6.06
C SER A 586 27.80 -1.98 -5.09
N PRO A 587 29.00 -1.44 -4.81
CA PRO A 587 29.91 -2.04 -3.84
C PRO A 587 29.31 -1.99 -2.42
N PRO A 588 29.57 -2.99 -1.56
CA PRO A 588 29.19 -2.93 -0.14
C PRO A 588 29.76 -1.68 0.54
N HIS A 589 28.95 -1.00 1.36
CA HIS A 589 29.32 0.28 1.98
C HIS A 589 28.55 0.53 3.28
N MET A 590 29.04 1.46 4.10
CA MET A 590 28.35 1.91 5.32
C MET A 590 27.37 3.06 5.07
N THR A 591 26.34 3.18 5.92
CA THR A 591 25.39 4.30 5.92
C THR A 591 25.11 4.82 7.34
N VAL A 592 24.59 6.04 7.44
CA VAL A 592 24.21 6.67 8.71
C VAL A 592 22.87 7.40 8.58
N ALA A 593 22.02 7.30 9.59
CA ALA A 593 20.70 7.94 9.69
C ALA A 593 20.53 8.60 11.06
N TYR A 594 19.55 9.48 11.19
CA TYR A 594 19.20 10.16 12.45
C TYR A 594 17.69 10.20 12.62
N GLN A 595 17.20 10.04 13.85
CA GLN A 595 15.78 10.11 14.15
C GLN A 595 15.53 10.76 15.51
N SER A 596 14.62 11.73 15.57
CA SER A 596 14.01 12.24 16.80
C SER A 596 12.48 12.10 16.73
N ASN A 597 11.76 12.60 17.74
CA ASN A 597 10.29 12.63 17.69
C ASN A 597 9.76 13.61 16.63
N ASP A 598 10.57 14.60 16.26
CA ASP A 598 10.16 15.73 15.42
C ASP A 598 10.79 15.68 14.02
N SER A 599 11.84 14.90 13.82
CA SER A 599 12.59 14.86 12.56
C SER A 599 13.20 13.49 12.29
N SER A 600 13.37 13.13 11.03
CA SER A 600 14.15 11.96 10.65
C SER A 600 14.95 12.23 9.39
N ILE A 601 16.18 11.71 9.34
CA ILE A 601 17.08 11.79 8.19
C ILE A 601 17.26 10.37 7.66
N SER A 602 16.91 10.17 6.40
CA SER A 602 17.06 8.88 5.71
C SER A 602 18.52 8.42 5.67
N PRO A 603 18.78 7.09 5.54
CA PRO A 603 20.14 6.56 5.46
C PRO A 603 21.00 7.26 4.41
N SER A 604 22.10 7.84 4.87
CA SER A 604 23.06 8.60 4.08
C SER A 604 24.34 7.82 3.90
N VAL A 605 24.91 7.84 2.69
CA VAL A 605 26.26 7.34 2.38
C VAL A 605 27.35 8.37 2.71
N ARG A 606 27.02 9.37 3.53
CA ARG A 606 27.87 10.47 3.95
C ARG A 606 27.62 10.79 5.42
N PRO A 607 28.61 11.38 6.13
CA PRO A 607 28.41 11.84 7.48
C PRO A 607 27.24 12.84 7.58
N LEU A 608 26.40 12.73 8.61
CA LEU A 608 25.26 13.64 8.78
C LEU A 608 25.69 15.02 9.26
N ALA A 609 24.91 16.04 8.89
CA ALA A 609 24.98 17.36 9.50
C ALA A 609 23.71 17.58 10.33
N LEU A 610 23.87 17.73 11.64
CA LEU A 610 22.79 17.91 12.61
C LEU A 610 22.91 19.29 13.25
N SER A 611 21.78 19.86 13.69
CA SER A 611 21.81 21.12 14.43
C SER A 611 21.89 20.86 15.94
N CYS A 612 22.64 21.72 16.64
CA CYS A 612 22.81 21.64 18.08
C CYS A 612 21.47 21.84 18.80
N GLU A 613 20.70 22.81 18.36
CA GLU A 613 19.42 23.20 18.93
C GLU A 613 18.38 22.07 18.78
N ASP A 614 18.32 21.39 17.63
CA ASP A 614 17.37 20.30 17.42
C ASP A 614 17.69 19.11 18.34
N ILE A 615 18.97 18.80 18.56
CA ILE A 615 19.37 17.73 19.49
C ILE A 615 19.08 18.13 20.95
N ILE A 616 19.22 19.42 21.30
CA ILE A 616 18.88 19.90 22.65
C ILE A 616 17.37 19.90 22.90
N GLU A 617 16.58 20.27 21.89
CA GLU A 617 15.11 20.26 21.94
C GLU A 617 14.56 18.82 21.91
N SER A 618 15.12 17.95 21.07
CA SER A 618 14.66 16.58 20.79
C SER A 618 15.81 15.67 20.33
N ALA A 619 16.53 15.08 21.29
CA ALA A 619 17.84 14.48 21.05
C ALA A 619 17.87 13.32 20.04
N GLY A 620 16.92 12.40 20.12
CA GLY A 620 16.81 11.29 19.16
C GLY A 620 17.93 10.24 19.21
N GLU A 621 17.94 9.35 18.22
CA GLU A 621 18.92 8.28 18.03
C GLU A 621 19.68 8.47 16.70
N LEU A 622 20.99 8.27 16.71
CA LEU A 622 21.83 8.14 15.52
C LEU A 622 21.98 6.66 15.17
N ILE A 623 21.73 6.29 13.92
CA ILE A 623 21.75 4.90 13.47
C ILE A 623 22.89 4.73 12.47
N LEU A 624 23.77 3.77 12.73
CA LEU A 624 24.91 3.43 11.90
C LEU A 624 24.74 2.03 11.34
N ASP A 625 24.70 1.91 10.01
CA ASP A 625 24.70 0.63 9.31
C ASP A 625 26.09 0.36 8.72
N VAL A 626 26.74 -0.68 9.23
CA VAL A 626 28.06 -1.15 8.80
C VAL A 626 27.91 -2.31 7.80
N GLY A 627 26.73 -2.93 7.70
CA GLY A 627 26.45 -4.08 6.84
C GLY A 627 27.08 -5.40 7.30
N ALA A 628 27.70 -5.44 8.48
CA ALA A 628 28.30 -6.63 9.08
C ALA A 628 28.44 -6.50 10.60
N ALA A 629 28.61 -7.61 11.32
CA ALA A 629 28.83 -7.61 12.76
C ALA A 629 30.12 -6.86 13.14
N ALA A 630 29.98 -5.83 13.96
CA ALA A 630 30.99 -4.94 14.52
C ALA A 630 30.66 -4.56 15.98
N GLU A 631 31.55 -3.81 16.64
CA GLU A 631 31.32 -3.22 17.96
C GLU A 631 31.68 -1.72 17.93
N PRO A 632 30.94 -0.90 17.15
CA PRO A 632 31.28 0.50 16.99
C PRO A 632 31.02 1.28 18.27
N VAL A 633 31.93 2.20 18.59
CA VAL A 633 31.82 3.12 19.71
C VAL A 633 31.88 4.54 19.16
N LEU A 634 30.97 5.39 19.58
CA LEU A 634 30.87 6.77 19.11
C LEU A 634 31.73 7.68 19.99
N HIS A 635 32.72 8.33 19.40
CA HIS A 635 33.56 9.34 20.02
C HIS A 635 33.07 10.74 19.66
N VAL A 636 32.83 11.57 20.66
CA VAL A 636 32.40 12.96 20.50
C VAL A 636 33.65 13.82 20.50
N ILE A 637 34.00 14.36 19.34
CA ILE A 637 35.22 15.12 19.11
C ILE A 637 34.91 16.61 19.13
N SER A 638 35.65 17.36 19.93
CA SER A 638 35.63 18.82 19.93
C SER A 638 37.05 19.35 20.04
N ARG A 639 37.38 20.37 19.23
CA ARG A 639 38.74 20.93 19.14
C ARG A 639 39.81 19.85 19.04
N GLU A 640 39.56 18.85 18.19
CA GLU A 640 40.45 17.70 17.92
C GLU A 640 40.72 16.78 19.12
N ARG A 641 39.83 16.78 20.14
CA ARG A 641 39.92 15.88 21.30
C ARG A 641 38.59 15.18 21.52
N SER A 642 38.64 13.89 21.84
CA SER A 642 37.45 13.17 22.32
C SER A 642 37.06 13.66 23.71
N VAL A 643 35.88 14.25 23.83
CA VAL A 643 35.32 14.80 25.07
C VAL A 643 34.33 13.87 25.75
N GLN A 644 33.72 12.96 24.99
CA GLN A 644 32.75 11.97 25.48
C GLN A 644 32.74 10.74 24.58
N THR A 645 32.29 9.60 25.11
CA THR A 645 32.12 8.35 24.38
C THR A 645 30.73 7.78 24.63
N ILE A 646 30.07 7.27 23.58
CA ILE A 646 28.72 6.69 23.64
C ILE A 646 28.76 5.28 23.05
N ALA A 647 28.28 4.32 23.84
CA ALA A 647 28.08 2.94 23.40
C ALA A 647 26.72 2.78 22.71
N PRO A 648 26.57 1.87 21.75
CA PRO A 648 25.29 1.63 21.10
C PRO A 648 24.30 1.04 22.11
N ARG A 649 23.07 1.54 22.11
CA ARG A 649 21.95 1.05 22.93
C ARG A 649 21.47 -0.32 22.46
N LEU A 650 21.49 -0.53 21.15
CA LEU A 650 21.12 -1.76 20.48
C LEU A 650 22.04 -1.96 19.26
N GLY A 651 22.50 -3.19 19.06
CA GLY A 651 23.24 -3.59 17.86
C GLY A 651 22.69 -4.92 17.35
N ARG A 652 22.22 -4.95 16.10
CA ARG A 652 21.69 -6.18 15.49
C ARG A 652 22.05 -6.23 14.00
N ALA A 653 22.63 -7.36 13.58
CA ALA A 653 22.98 -7.65 12.18
C ALA A 653 23.83 -6.55 11.46
N GLY A 654 24.67 -5.83 12.19
CA GLY A 654 25.53 -4.77 11.63
C GLY A 654 24.93 -3.36 11.64
N VAL A 655 23.73 -3.20 12.17
CA VAL A 655 23.11 -1.89 12.44
C VAL A 655 23.17 -1.57 13.93
N TYR A 656 23.60 -0.36 14.26
CA TYR A 656 23.86 0.11 15.62
C TYR A 656 23.14 1.43 15.90
N ARG A 657 22.51 1.55 17.06
CA ARG A 657 21.78 2.77 17.47
C ARG A 657 22.44 3.44 18.65
N PHE A 658 22.70 4.74 18.55
CA PHE A 658 23.30 5.57 19.59
C PHE A 658 22.29 6.60 20.08
N ASP A 659 22.01 6.61 21.38
CA ASP A 659 21.09 7.58 22.00
C ASP A 659 21.81 8.93 22.19
N LEU A 660 21.39 9.94 21.42
CA LEU A 660 22.00 11.27 21.46
C LEU A 660 21.53 12.09 22.67
N ALA A 661 20.55 11.63 23.46
CA ALA A 661 20.18 12.29 24.72
C ALA A 661 21.38 12.41 25.67
N GLN A 662 22.32 11.47 25.56
CA GLN A 662 23.58 11.48 26.32
C GLN A 662 24.50 12.67 25.95
N LEU A 663 24.28 13.33 24.80
CA LEU A 663 25.08 14.47 24.33
C LEU A 663 24.57 15.83 24.79
N VAL A 664 23.34 15.94 25.29
CA VAL A 664 22.66 17.24 25.50
C VAL A 664 23.46 18.17 26.41
N ASP A 665 23.99 17.66 27.52
CA ASP A 665 24.81 18.48 28.45
C ASP A 665 26.14 18.90 27.79
N THR A 666 26.79 17.99 27.06
CA THR A 666 28.02 18.28 26.31
C THR A 666 27.80 19.33 25.23
N LEU A 667 26.67 19.29 24.52
CA LEU A 667 26.31 20.27 23.48
C LEU A 667 25.99 21.66 24.06
N ARG A 668 25.46 21.74 25.27
CA ARG A 668 25.26 23.02 25.98
C ARG A 668 26.58 23.71 26.30
N GLU A 669 27.63 22.96 26.60
CA GLU A 669 28.97 23.50 26.84
C GLU A 669 29.77 23.71 25.55
N GLN A 670 29.56 22.85 24.55
CA GLN A 670 30.31 22.80 23.31
C GLN A 670 29.33 22.65 22.12
N PRO A 671 28.84 23.78 21.57
CA PRO A 671 27.75 23.75 20.60
C PRO A 671 28.17 23.31 19.19
N GLN A 672 29.42 22.89 19.03
CA GLN A 672 29.97 22.35 17.81
C GLN A 672 30.84 21.12 18.13
N VAL A 673 30.44 19.95 17.63
CA VAL A 673 31.17 18.68 17.81
C VAL A 673 31.10 17.82 16.54
N ALA A 674 32.04 16.89 16.40
CA ALA A 674 31.99 15.82 15.40
C ALA A 674 31.80 14.47 16.10
N LEU A 675 31.04 13.57 15.49
CA LEU A 675 30.83 12.21 15.98
C LEU A 675 31.63 11.26 15.09
N ALA A 676 32.58 10.53 15.67
CA ALA A 676 33.54 9.68 14.97
C ALA A 676 33.59 8.27 15.55
N LEU A 677 34.08 7.30 14.76
CA LEU A 677 34.26 5.91 15.21
C LEU A 677 35.66 5.62 15.78
N SER A 678 36.56 6.60 15.75
CA SER A 678 37.88 6.54 16.37
C SER A 678 38.07 7.68 17.38
N ASN A 679 38.88 7.43 18.41
CA ASN A 679 39.21 8.40 19.45
C ASN A 679 40.06 9.57 18.92
N GLU A 680 40.80 9.35 17.85
CA GLU A 680 41.61 10.32 17.12
C GLU A 680 40.77 11.20 16.18
N GLY A 681 39.46 10.94 16.08
CA GLY A 681 38.54 11.65 15.19
C GLY A 681 38.55 11.13 13.75
N GLU A 682 39.09 9.93 13.51
CA GLU A 682 38.96 9.28 12.22
C GLU A 682 37.55 8.67 12.04
N LEU A 683 37.10 8.52 10.79
CA LEU A 683 35.76 7.99 10.46
C LEU A 683 34.63 8.78 11.11
N VAL A 684 34.57 10.09 10.80
CA VAL A 684 33.44 10.94 11.17
C VAL A 684 32.16 10.41 10.52
N ILE A 685 31.11 10.20 11.31
CA ILE A 685 29.80 9.75 10.85
C ILE A 685 28.71 10.83 11.02
N ALA A 686 28.94 11.86 11.84
CA ALA A 686 28.09 13.04 11.87
C ALA A 686 28.84 14.27 12.40
N THR A 687 28.31 15.46 12.13
CA THR A 687 28.75 16.73 12.72
C THR A 687 27.55 17.48 13.26
N ILE A 688 27.68 18.06 14.44
CA ILE A 688 26.64 18.84 15.12
C ILE A 688 27.11 20.29 15.16
N ARG A 689 26.28 21.24 14.70
CA ARG A 689 26.65 22.66 14.58
C ARG A 689 25.50 23.60 15.03
N PRO A 690 25.81 24.85 15.45
CA PRO A 690 24.78 25.82 15.85
C PRO A 690 23.96 26.33 14.66
N ARG A 691 22.70 26.68 14.90
CA ARG A 691 21.74 27.13 13.87
C ARG A 691 21.73 28.65 13.62
N SER A 692 22.18 29.46 14.59
CA SER A 692 22.24 30.93 14.43
C SER A 692 23.51 31.36 13.69
N LEU A 693 23.35 31.87 12.46
CA LEU A 693 24.46 32.18 11.55
C LEU A 693 24.71 33.69 11.33
N PHE A 694 23.81 34.56 11.80
CA PHE A 694 23.91 36.03 11.73
C PHE A 694 22.93 36.69 12.73
N LYS A 695 23.11 37.99 13.05
CA LYS A 695 22.25 38.74 13.99
C LYS A 695 21.26 39.72 13.34
N GLY A 696 21.47 40.12 12.08
CA GLY A 696 20.56 41.02 11.36
C GLY A 696 20.85 41.10 9.86
N ILE A 697 19.92 41.66 9.08
CA ILE A 697 20.05 41.84 7.62
C ILE A 697 19.63 43.26 7.24
N THR A 698 20.34 43.88 6.31
CA THR A 698 19.98 45.16 5.68
C THR A 698 20.11 45.07 4.16
N LEU A 699 19.30 45.83 3.42
CA LEU A 699 19.37 45.93 1.96
C LEU A 699 19.99 47.27 1.58
N ASP A 700 21.01 47.25 0.73
CA ASP A 700 21.65 48.42 0.14
C ASP A 700 21.68 48.26 -1.39
N GLY A 701 20.76 48.95 -2.08
CA GLY A 701 20.54 48.76 -3.51
C GLY A 701 20.07 47.34 -3.84
N ASP A 702 20.92 46.57 -4.51
CA ASP A 702 20.72 45.18 -4.90
C ASP A 702 21.53 44.18 -4.04
N ALA A 703 22.19 44.65 -2.98
CA ALA A 703 23.03 43.83 -2.11
C ALA A 703 22.43 43.67 -0.69
N LEU A 704 22.37 42.43 -0.22
CA LEU A 704 22.00 42.05 1.14
C LEU A 704 23.25 42.03 2.03
N HIS A 705 23.18 42.69 3.18
CA HIS A 705 24.26 42.77 4.17
C HIS A 705 23.86 42.08 5.49
N PHE A 706 24.62 41.07 5.90
CA PHE A 706 24.38 40.25 7.09
C PHE A 706 25.29 40.69 8.25
N GLY A 707 24.70 41.17 9.35
CA GLY A 707 25.41 41.65 10.54
C GLY A 707 25.82 40.51 11.49
N ASP A 708 27.03 40.60 12.06
CA ASP A 708 27.64 39.55 12.91
C ASP A 708 27.53 38.15 12.29
N CYS A 709 27.78 38.07 10.97
CA CYS A 709 27.65 36.84 10.20
C CYS A 709 28.84 35.90 10.45
N VAL A 710 28.57 34.61 10.64
CA VAL A 710 29.59 33.57 10.79
C VAL A 710 30.35 33.42 9.48
N GLU A 711 31.68 33.50 9.52
CA GLU A 711 32.52 33.14 8.37
C GLU A 711 32.58 31.61 8.24
N ALA A 712 31.72 31.07 7.37
CA ALA A 712 31.69 29.66 7.03
C ALA A 712 31.60 29.46 5.51
N GLU A 713 32.37 28.50 4.99
CA GLU A 713 32.32 28.13 3.57
C GLU A 713 30.97 27.48 3.23
N GLY A 714 30.38 27.87 2.09
CA GLY A 714 29.09 27.36 1.62
C GLY A 714 27.86 28.05 2.24
N LEU A 715 28.05 29.12 3.01
CA LEU A 715 26.95 29.91 3.55
C LEU A 715 26.05 30.47 2.44
N THR A 716 24.75 30.18 2.50
CA THR A 716 23.75 30.48 1.47
C THR A 716 22.47 31.02 2.10
N ALA A 717 21.87 32.04 1.48
CA ALA A 717 20.59 32.63 1.86
C ALA A 717 19.46 32.15 0.94
N TYR A 718 18.35 31.75 1.56
CA TYR A 718 17.09 31.42 0.91
C TYR A 718 16.09 32.57 1.09
N LEU A 719 15.54 33.06 -0.02
CA LEU A 719 14.74 34.28 -0.10
C LEU A 719 13.30 33.93 -0.54
N PHE A 720 12.33 34.15 0.34
CA PHE A 720 10.91 33.88 0.12
C PHE A 720 10.13 35.17 -0.16
N ALA A 721 9.36 35.20 -1.24
CA ALA A 721 8.54 36.36 -1.62
C ALA A 721 7.20 36.37 -0.89
N LEU A 722 6.94 37.36 -0.04
CA LEU A 722 5.69 37.43 0.76
C LEU A 722 4.47 37.85 -0.07
N ARG A 723 4.69 38.31 -1.30
CA ARG A 723 3.64 38.66 -2.26
C ARG A 723 3.43 37.58 -3.33
N ALA A 724 4.18 36.48 -3.30
CA ALA A 724 3.95 35.30 -4.14
C ALA A 724 4.39 34.02 -3.42
N PRO A 725 3.70 33.63 -2.33
CA PRO A 725 4.14 32.54 -1.47
C PRO A 725 4.15 31.14 -2.12
N TRP A 726 3.50 30.98 -3.27
CA TRP A 726 3.50 29.75 -4.07
C TRP A 726 4.74 29.59 -4.97
N ARG A 727 5.66 30.58 -5.00
CA ARG A 727 6.94 30.44 -5.69
C ARG A 727 7.97 29.81 -4.75
N ALA A 728 8.80 28.93 -5.32
CA ALA A 728 9.97 28.42 -4.62
C ALA A 728 10.93 29.56 -4.24
N PRO A 729 11.66 29.45 -3.11
CA PRO A 729 12.60 30.48 -2.68
C PRO A 729 13.78 30.62 -3.64
N ALA A 730 14.30 31.85 -3.80
CA ALA A 730 15.60 32.03 -4.45
C ALA A 730 16.73 31.61 -3.52
N SER A 731 17.79 31.04 -4.06
CA SER A 731 19.00 30.65 -3.31
C SER A 731 20.19 31.49 -3.80
N VAL A 732 20.85 32.20 -2.87
CA VAL A 732 21.98 33.09 -3.18
C VAL A 732 23.13 32.91 -2.18
N PRO A 733 24.39 32.80 -2.64
CA PRO A 733 25.53 32.60 -1.74
C PRO A 733 25.83 33.86 -0.92
N ILE A 734 26.24 33.68 0.34
CA ILE A 734 26.72 34.74 1.24
C ILE A 734 28.24 34.70 1.25
N VAL A 735 28.88 35.76 0.75
CA VAL A 735 30.33 35.91 0.70
C VAL A 735 30.74 37.14 1.48
N ALA A 736 31.61 36.98 2.49
CA ALA A 736 32.05 38.05 3.39
C ALA A 736 30.86 38.85 3.99
N GLY A 737 29.81 38.14 4.41
CA GLY A 737 28.59 38.73 4.96
C GLY A 737 27.71 39.48 3.96
N LYS A 738 27.90 39.27 2.64
CA LYS A 738 27.09 39.91 1.58
C LYS A 738 26.50 38.90 0.61
N ALA A 739 25.30 39.16 0.10
CA ALA A 739 24.69 38.37 -0.99
C ALA A 739 23.97 39.28 -1.99
N GLN A 740 23.85 38.84 -3.25
CA GLN A 740 23.15 39.60 -4.29
C GLN A 740 21.66 39.27 -4.30
N LEU A 741 20.80 40.28 -4.37
CA LEU A 741 19.36 40.09 -4.54
C LEU A 741 19.04 39.80 -6.02
N PRO A 742 18.26 38.73 -6.34
CA PRO A 742 17.85 38.46 -7.71
C PRO A 742 16.95 39.55 -8.30
N ASP A 743 17.06 39.83 -9.60
CA ASP A 743 16.31 40.89 -10.30
C ASP A 743 14.80 40.84 -10.05
N TRP A 744 14.22 39.64 -10.03
CA TRP A 744 12.78 39.45 -9.83
C TRP A 744 12.30 39.71 -8.39
N LEU A 745 13.22 39.86 -7.43
CA LEU A 745 12.95 40.18 -6.03
C LEU A 745 13.20 41.65 -5.68
N MET A 746 13.79 42.44 -6.58
CA MET A 746 14.12 43.86 -6.34
C MET A 746 12.92 44.70 -5.95
N ASP A 747 11.81 44.59 -6.69
CA ASP A 747 10.54 45.32 -6.44
C ASP A 747 9.39 44.34 -6.11
N ALA A 748 9.68 43.25 -5.40
CA ALA A 748 8.72 42.15 -5.16
C ALA A 748 7.89 42.28 -3.87
N GLY A 749 8.09 43.35 -3.11
CA GLY A 749 7.58 43.49 -1.75
C GLY A 749 8.45 42.77 -0.72
N PRO A 750 7.99 42.68 0.55
CA PRO A 750 8.80 42.16 1.65
C PRO A 750 9.30 40.73 1.40
N ILE A 751 10.48 40.42 1.94
CA ILE A 751 11.18 39.16 1.70
C ILE A 751 11.52 38.50 3.05
N ARG A 752 11.26 37.20 3.18
CA ARG A 752 11.71 36.41 4.32
C ARG A 752 13.02 35.73 3.97
N VAL A 753 14.02 35.84 4.84
CA VAL A 753 15.38 35.31 4.62
C VAL A 753 15.74 34.27 5.67
N ILE A 754 16.22 33.11 5.20
CA ILE A 754 16.81 32.04 6.00
C ILE A 754 18.25 31.85 5.51
N ALA A 755 19.24 31.79 6.40
CA ALA A 755 20.59 31.38 6.02
C ALA A 755 20.86 29.94 6.45
N ARG A 756 21.55 29.18 5.61
CA ARG A 756 22.00 27.82 5.85
C ARG A 756 23.42 27.68 5.32
N ILE A 757 24.28 26.94 6.01
CA ILE A 757 25.57 26.53 5.44
C ILE A 757 25.27 25.34 4.51
N GLU A 758 25.33 25.57 3.21
CA GLU A 758 25.29 24.51 2.21
C GLU A 758 26.64 23.83 2.14
N ASP A 759 26.65 22.51 2.05
CA ASP A 759 27.83 21.81 1.58
C ASP A 759 27.77 21.80 0.03
N PRO A 760 28.72 22.41 -0.69
CA PRO A 760 28.74 22.41 -2.16
C PRO A 760 28.74 21.00 -2.77
N TRP A 761 29.06 19.99 -1.97
CA TRP A 761 29.11 18.60 -2.35
C TRP A 761 27.87 17.80 -1.91
N ILE A 762 27.04 18.37 -1.02
CA ILE A 762 25.78 17.81 -0.50
C ILE A 762 24.68 18.89 -0.48
N PRO A 763 24.13 19.31 -1.63
CA PRO A 763 23.05 20.30 -1.65
C PRO A 763 21.80 19.73 -0.99
N LEU A 764 21.30 20.41 0.05
CA LEU A 764 20.05 20.08 0.73
C LEU A 764 18.86 20.65 -0.07
N PRO A 765 17.66 20.03 -0.03
CA PRO A 765 16.48 20.65 -0.62
C PRO A 765 16.25 22.05 -0.02
N PRO A 766 15.68 23.00 -0.80
CA PRO A 766 15.37 24.32 -0.28
C PRO A 766 14.46 24.22 0.96
N PRO A 767 14.62 25.13 1.94
CA PRO A 767 13.73 25.17 3.10
C PRO A 767 12.27 25.41 2.68
N ASP A 768 11.33 24.95 3.50
CA ASP A 768 9.89 25.15 3.28
C ASP A 768 9.34 26.28 4.18
N TRP A 769 8.11 26.73 3.94
CA TRP A 769 7.43 27.77 4.72
C TRP A 769 7.24 27.40 6.20
N SER A 770 7.30 26.12 6.57
CA SER A 770 7.32 25.65 7.95
C SER A 770 8.61 26.08 8.71
N ASP A 771 9.74 26.16 8.01
CA ASP A 771 11.04 26.57 8.57
C ASP A 771 11.12 28.08 8.84
N VAL A 772 10.20 28.85 8.26
CA VAL A 772 10.20 30.32 8.22
C VAL A 772 9.85 30.95 9.57
N VAL A 773 9.32 30.18 10.54
CA VAL A 773 8.92 30.68 11.88
C VAL A 773 10.06 31.43 12.59
N ARG A 774 11.31 31.03 12.36
CA ARG A 774 12.51 31.60 13.01
C ARG A 774 13.42 32.37 12.02
N SER A 775 12.85 32.91 10.94
CA SER A 775 13.57 33.66 9.91
C SER A 775 13.55 35.19 10.14
N THR A 776 14.35 35.94 9.36
CA THR A 776 14.34 37.41 9.38
C THR A 776 13.48 37.96 8.25
N VAL A 777 12.70 39.01 8.52
CA VAL A 777 11.93 39.74 7.51
C VAL A 777 12.76 40.94 7.07
N LEU A 778 12.96 41.06 5.76
CA LEU A 778 13.52 42.21 5.09
C LEU A 778 12.37 43.02 4.49
N GLU A 779 12.18 44.24 4.97
CA GLU A 779 11.20 45.15 4.39
C GLU A 779 11.67 45.59 3.00
N ASN A 780 10.77 45.48 2.03
CA ASN A 780 10.97 45.90 0.65
C ASN A 780 9.61 46.26 0.03
N ASP A 781 9.61 47.12 -0.99
CA ASP A 781 8.40 47.61 -1.64
C ASP A 781 8.07 46.80 -2.91
N GLY A 782 6.81 46.88 -3.36
CA GLY A 782 6.37 46.33 -4.63
C GLY A 782 5.66 44.96 -4.57
N TRP A 783 5.64 44.26 -5.71
CA TRP A 783 4.94 42.99 -5.96
C TRP A 783 5.55 42.27 -7.17
N ILE A 784 5.24 40.99 -7.33
CA ILE A 784 5.76 40.18 -8.44
C ILE A 784 5.10 40.58 -9.77
N ILE A 785 5.94 40.84 -10.78
CA ILE A 785 5.54 41.04 -12.17
C ILE A 785 6.17 39.90 -12.98
N GLY A 786 5.34 39.06 -13.60
CA GLY A 786 5.76 37.92 -14.40
C GLY A 786 4.99 37.80 -15.70
N SER A 787 5.24 36.71 -16.45
CA SER A 787 4.49 36.39 -17.67
C SER A 787 3.08 35.87 -17.42
N ASP A 788 2.75 35.51 -16.18
CA ASP A 788 1.41 35.10 -15.77
C ASP A 788 0.65 36.32 -15.19
N ASP A 789 -0.36 36.77 -15.93
CA ASP A 789 -1.21 37.90 -15.58
C ASP A 789 -2.02 37.65 -14.29
N GLU A 790 -2.46 36.41 -14.06
CA GLU A 790 -3.21 36.04 -12.85
C GLU A 790 -2.29 36.12 -11.63
N GLU A 791 -1.09 35.54 -11.72
CA GLU A 791 -0.09 35.58 -10.66
C GLU A 791 0.23 37.03 -10.26
N SER A 792 0.53 37.86 -11.25
CA SER A 792 0.85 39.28 -11.03
C SER A 792 -0.31 40.01 -10.36
N ALA A 793 -1.55 39.70 -10.75
CA ALA A 793 -2.73 40.31 -10.16
C ALA A 793 -3.00 39.88 -8.70
N VAL A 794 -2.79 38.60 -8.35
CA VAL A 794 -2.88 38.14 -6.96
C VAL A 794 -1.75 38.75 -6.12
N SER A 795 -0.55 38.89 -6.68
CA SER A 795 0.58 39.54 -6.00
C SER A 795 0.29 41.02 -5.68
N MET A 796 -0.23 41.77 -6.65
CA MET A 796 -0.68 43.16 -6.44
C MET A 796 -1.78 43.27 -5.39
N PHE A 797 -2.70 42.29 -5.35
CA PHE A 797 -3.75 42.24 -4.32
C PHE A 797 -3.14 42.04 -2.93
N LEU A 798 -2.20 41.09 -2.76
CA LEU A 798 -1.50 40.91 -1.49
C LEU A 798 -0.73 42.18 -1.10
N ALA A 799 -0.09 42.86 -2.05
CA ALA A 799 0.60 44.12 -1.80
C ALA A 799 -0.34 45.30 -1.48
N GLY A 800 -1.61 45.25 -1.91
CA GLY A 800 -2.64 46.25 -1.59
C GLY A 800 -2.87 47.30 -2.64
N HIS A 801 -2.33 47.09 -3.83
CA HIS A 801 -2.50 47.99 -4.96
C HIS A 801 -3.74 47.65 -5.81
N ARG A 802 -4.37 46.50 -5.58
CA ARG A 802 -5.54 46.02 -6.33
C ARG A 802 -6.51 45.23 -5.43
N THR A 803 -7.77 45.15 -5.83
CA THR A 803 -8.70 44.12 -5.36
C THR A 803 -8.37 42.76 -5.98
N ILE A 804 -8.81 41.67 -5.34
CA ILE A 804 -8.64 40.32 -5.89
C ILE A 804 -9.31 40.22 -7.28
N PRO A 805 -8.72 39.50 -8.27
CA PRO A 805 -9.37 39.27 -9.55
C PRO A 805 -10.71 38.54 -9.39
N ALA A 806 -11.72 38.95 -10.16
CA ALA A 806 -13.04 38.32 -10.12
C ALA A 806 -13.04 36.89 -10.67
N GLU A 807 -12.15 36.61 -11.63
CA GLU A 807 -11.94 35.27 -12.17
C GLU A 807 -10.54 34.79 -11.81
N VAL A 808 -10.47 33.83 -10.88
CA VAL A 808 -9.26 33.08 -10.55
C VAL A 808 -9.46 31.64 -11.01
N LYS A 809 -8.51 31.12 -11.79
CA LYS A 809 -8.48 29.74 -12.27
C LYS A 809 -7.66 28.87 -11.32
N ASN A 810 -6.53 29.37 -10.82
CA ASN A 810 -5.65 28.59 -9.95
C ASN A 810 -5.98 28.79 -8.45
N PHE A 811 -6.92 27.99 -7.95
CA PHE A 811 -7.29 28.01 -6.53
C PHE A 811 -6.16 27.55 -5.58
N ALA A 812 -5.16 26.81 -6.06
CA ALA A 812 -4.03 26.39 -5.21
C ALA A 812 -3.21 27.60 -4.71
N ARG A 813 -3.08 28.66 -5.52
CA ARG A 813 -2.46 29.93 -5.11
C ARG A 813 -3.23 30.61 -3.99
N LEU A 814 -4.56 30.62 -4.10
CA LEU A 814 -5.43 31.20 -3.08
C LEU A 814 -5.35 30.41 -1.77
N TRP A 815 -5.34 29.08 -1.83
CA TRP A 815 -5.18 28.25 -0.64
C TRP A 815 -3.83 28.44 0.04
N THR A 816 -2.75 28.49 -0.75
CA THR A 816 -1.39 28.76 -0.25
C THR A 816 -1.33 30.12 0.45
N ALA A 817 -1.81 31.18 -0.21
CA ALA A 817 -1.86 32.52 0.38
C ALA A 817 -2.74 32.58 1.63
N ARG A 818 -3.89 31.89 1.62
CA ARG A 818 -4.84 31.85 2.72
C ARG A 818 -4.30 31.13 3.95
N ALA A 819 -3.57 30.03 3.75
CA ALA A 819 -2.92 29.26 4.81
C ALA A 819 -1.78 30.05 5.46
N LEU A 820 -0.98 30.76 4.65
CA LEU A 820 0.20 31.50 5.09
C LEU A 820 -0.10 32.94 5.50
N LEU A 821 -1.35 33.40 5.46
CA LEU A 821 -1.73 34.81 5.55
C LEU A 821 -1.12 35.57 6.75
N GLN A 822 -0.99 34.89 7.90
CA GLN A 822 -0.39 35.44 9.12
C GLN A 822 1.13 35.67 9.02
N LEU A 823 1.80 34.96 8.09
CA LEU A 823 3.24 35.04 7.84
C LEU A 823 3.59 36.04 6.73
N LEU A 824 2.61 36.53 5.96
CA LEU A 824 2.83 37.41 4.80
C LEU A 824 3.02 38.90 5.17
N CYS A 825 3.10 39.26 6.45
CA CYS A 825 3.28 40.65 6.91
C CYS A 825 2.32 41.66 6.23
N LEU A 826 1.01 41.36 6.25
CA LEU A 826 -0.03 42.25 5.70
C LEU A 826 -0.51 43.31 6.70
N GLY A 827 -0.08 43.23 7.97
CA GLY A 827 -0.51 44.14 9.03
C GLY A 827 -2.03 44.16 9.22
N SER A 828 -2.64 45.34 9.20
CA SER A 828 -4.10 45.50 9.35
C SER A 828 -4.92 44.94 8.18
N ARG A 829 -4.29 44.57 7.06
CA ARG A 829 -4.97 44.01 5.89
C ARG A 829 -5.19 42.50 5.92
N ILE A 830 -4.73 41.81 6.97
CA ILE A 830 -4.94 40.36 7.11
C ILE A 830 -6.43 40.01 7.02
N GLU A 831 -7.28 40.66 7.82
CA GLU A 831 -8.72 40.34 7.87
C GLU A 831 -9.46 40.70 6.57
N PRO A 832 -9.28 41.89 5.96
CA PRO A 832 -9.85 42.19 4.65
C PRO A 832 -9.39 41.23 3.54
N ALA A 833 -8.11 40.84 3.54
CA ALA A 833 -7.57 39.94 2.54
C ALA A 833 -8.12 38.52 2.70
N ALA A 834 -8.22 38.02 3.94
CA ALA A 834 -8.85 36.74 4.25
C ALA A 834 -10.28 36.69 3.69
N LYS A 835 -11.09 37.71 4.01
CA LYS A 835 -12.48 37.79 3.56
C LYS A 835 -12.61 37.79 2.04
N ALA A 836 -11.80 38.59 1.34
CA ALA A 836 -11.83 38.66 -0.11
C ALA A 836 -11.42 37.34 -0.78
N ILE A 837 -10.44 36.62 -0.21
CA ILE A 837 -10.06 35.28 -0.68
C ILE A 837 -11.20 34.27 -0.42
N ASP A 838 -11.77 34.28 0.78
CA ASP A 838 -12.83 33.36 1.19
C ASP A 838 -14.10 33.54 0.33
N GLU A 839 -14.44 34.78 -0.07
CA GLU A 839 -15.55 35.08 -0.99
C GLU A 839 -15.35 34.45 -2.39
N ILE A 840 -14.15 34.54 -2.96
CA ILE A 840 -13.84 33.91 -4.26
C ILE A 840 -13.87 32.38 -4.15
N ILE A 841 -13.30 31.82 -3.07
CA ILE A 841 -13.31 30.39 -2.79
C ILE A 841 -14.75 29.86 -2.69
N TYR A 842 -15.62 30.53 -1.93
CA TYR A 842 -17.01 30.12 -1.75
C TYR A 842 -17.84 30.23 -3.03
N SER A 843 -17.49 31.13 -3.95
CA SER A 843 -18.21 31.31 -5.22
C SER A 843 -18.07 30.13 -6.19
N ARG A 844 -17.04 29.28 -6.04
CA ARG A 844 -16.77 28.11 -6.89
C ARG A 844 -16.32 26.91 -6.04
N PRO A 845 -17.22 26.37 -5.21
CA PRO A 845 -16.85 25.45 -4.15
C PRO A 845 -16.24 24.14 -4.67
N ALA A 846 -16.73 23.61 -5.80
CA ALA A 846 -16.21 22.36 -6.38
C ALA A 846 -14.75 22.47 -6.85
N ALA A 847 -14.44 23.54 -7.58
CA ALA A 847 -13.08 23.81 -8.04
C ALA A 847 -12.14 24.12 -6.87
N ALA A 848 -12.62 24.84 -5.87
CA ALA A 848 -11.85 25.14 -4.67
C ALA A 848 -11.54 23.87 -3.83
N LEU A 849 -12.50 22.97 -3.63
CA LEU A 849 -12.29 21.70 -2.94
C LEU A 849 -11.31 20.80 -3.68
N SER A 850 -11.45 20.69 -5.00
CA SER A 850 -10.55 19.90 -5.85
C SER A 850 -9.11 20.42 -5.79
N ALA A 851 -8.94 21.75 -5.77
CA ALA A 851 -7.63 22.36 -5.62
C ALA A 851 -7.06 22.24 -4.21
N LEU A 852 -7.90 22.24 -3.16
CA LEU A 852 -7.46 22.07 -1.78
C LEU A 852 -6.88 20.67 -1.56
N ALA A 853 -7.55 19.64 -2.07
CA ALA A 853 -7.10 18.24 -1.99
C ALA A 853 -5.68 18.03 -2.56
N ASN A 854 -5.33 18.81 -3.59
CA ASN A 854 -4.04 18.72 -4.29
C ASN A 854 -3.06 19.87 -3.95
N SER A 855 -3.39 20.71 -2.96
CA SER A 855 -2.54 21.86 -2.57
C SER A 855 -1.35 21.43 -1.70
N GLU A 856 -0.43 22.35 -1.40
CA GLU A 856 0.70 22.14 -0.46
C GLU A 856 0.36 22.58 0.98
N VAL A 857 -0.90 22.92 1.27
CA VAL A 857 -1.32 23.37 2.61
C VAL A 857 -1.16 22.26 3.66
N PRO A 858 -0.62 22.47 4.87
CA PRO A 858 -0.59 21.41 5.90
C PRO A 858 -1.95 20.72 6.12
N VAL A 859 -1.99 19.38 6.21
CA VAL A 859 -3.23 18.58 6.27
C VAL A 859 -4.12 19.01 7.45
N ASP A 860 -3.52 19.29 8.61
CA ASP A 860 -4.19 19.81 9.81
C ASP A 860 -4.93 21.14 9.60
N LEU A 861 -4.55 21.93 8.59
CA LEU A 861 -5.20 23.21 8.30
C LEU A 861 -6.43 23.05 7.40
N ILE A 862 -6.58 21.94 6.69
CA ILE A 862 -7.70 21.69 5.75
C ILE A 862 -9.06 21.88 6.41
N PRO A 863 -9.42 21.22 7.53
CA PRO A 863 -10.74 21.39 8.15
C PRO A 863 -10.98 22.84 8.60
N THR A 864 -9.94 23.51 9.11
CA THR A 864 -10.05 24.91 9.54
C THR A 864 -10.33 25.84 8.36
N LEU A 865 -9.63 25.63 7.23
CA LEU A 865 -9.83 26.41 6.02
C LEU A 865 -11.22 26.17 5.40
N MET A 866 -11.73 24.95 5.45
CA MET A 866 -13.07 24.62 4.96
C MET A 866 -14.18 25.25 5.81
N VAL A 867 -14.01 25.29 7.14
CA VAL A 867 -14.96 25.99 8.04
C VAL A 867 -14.88 27.51 7.87
N ARG A 868 -13.67 28.07 7.76
CA ARG A 868 -13.46 29.53 7.54
C ARG A 868 -14.07 30.04 6.25
N SER A 869 -13.83 29.34 5.15
CA SER A 869 -14.34 29.71 3.82
C SER A 869 -15.83 29.37 3.61
N GLY A 870 -16.45 28.65 4.55
CA GLY A 870 -17.83 28.20 4.46
C GLY A 870 -18.08 27.00 3.55
N LEU A 871 -17.03 26.40 2.98
CA LEU A 871 -17.15 25.20 2.16
C LEU A 871 -17.77 24.02 2.91
N ALA A 872 -17.61 23.98 4.25
CA ALA A 872 -18.23 22.98 5.11
C ALA A 872 -19.77 23.00 5.10
N TRP A 873 -20.44 24.01 4.56
CA TRP A 873 -21.90 24.07 4.30
C TRP A 873 -22.25 24.61 2.90
N ALA A 874 -21.28 24.60 1.96
CA ALA A 874 -21.54 24.99 0.58
C ALA A 874 -22.49 23.97 -0.09
N ASN A 875 -23.40 24.47 -0.92
CA ASN A 875 -24.24 23.63 -1.76
C ASN A 875 -23.42 23.13 -2.96
N LEU A 876 -23.39 21.81 -3.15
CA LEU A 876 -22.61 21.13 -4.18
C LEU A 876 -23.49 20.37 -5.17
N ALA A 877 -24.82 20.54 -5.15
CA ALA A 877 -25.75 19.74 -5.97
C ALA A 877 -25.39 19.72 -7.47
N ASP A 878 -24.90 20.85 -8.00
CA ASP A 878 -24.53 20.99 -9.42
C ASP A 878 -23.08 20.55 -9.73
N ALA A 879 -22.33 20.06 -8.74
CA ALA A 879 -20.91 19.71 -8.83
C ALA A 879 -20.65 18.20 -9.00
N HIS A 880 -21.69 17.35 -8.97
CA HIS A 880 -21.52 15.91 -9.08
C HIS A 880 -20.99 15.52 -10.47
N ALA A 881 -19.86 14.82 -10.50
CA ALA A 881 -19.24 14.31 -11.72
C ALA A 881 -19.60 12.83 -11.91
N ASN A 882 -19.57 12.35 -13.15
CA ASN A 882 -19.81 10.93 -13.46
C ASN A 882 -18.72 9.98 -12.95
N THR A 883 -17.61 10.50 -12.42
CA THR A 883 -16.46 9.72 -11.95
C THR A 883 -16.16 10.15 -10.53
N ALA A 884 -15.95 9.17 -9.65
CA ALA A 884 -15.61 9.42 -8.26
C ALA A 884 -14.36 10.31 -8.14
N PRO A 885 -14.34 11.30 -7.22
CA PRO A 885 -13.13 12.07 -6.96
C PRO A 885 -12.01 11.16 -6.42
N PRO A 886 -10.73 11.52 -6.62
CA PRO A 886 -9.63 10.75 -6.07
C PRO A 886 -9.64 10.80 -4.54
N TRP A 887 -9.63 9.64 -3.89
CA TRP A 887 -9.57 9.51 -2.43
C TRP A 887 -8.12 9.26 -1.97
N THR A 888 -7.62 10.18 -1.13
CA THR A 888 -6.36 10.04 -0.39
C THR A 888 -6.61 10.45 1.07
N VAL A 889 -5.75 10.10 2.03
CA VAL A 889 -5.96 10.50 3.44
C VAL A 889 -6.05 12.03 3.56
N ARG A 890 -5.12 12.74 2.94
CA ARG A 890 -5.12 14.21 2.83
C ARG A 890 -6.37 14.77 2.14
N GLY A 891 -6.80 14.13 1.05
CA GLY A 891 -7.93 14.56 0.23
C GLY A 891 -9.28 14.06 0.74
N ALA A 892 -9.33 13.26 1.82
CA ALA A 892 -10.53 12.53 2.23
C ALA A 892 -11.71 13.45 2.53
N LEU A 893 -11.48 14.56 3.21
CA LEU A 893 -12.55 15.51 3.53
C LEU A 893 -13.09 16.24 2.28
N PRO A 894 -12.26 16.86 1.41
CA PRO A 894 -12.73 17.35 0.13
C PRO A 894 -13.42 16.29 -0.74
N ALA A 895 -12.84 15.08 -0.82
CA ALA A 895 -13.38 13.98 -1.61
C ALA A 895 -14.73 13.51 -1.08
N ALA A 896 -14.93 13.44 0.23
CA ALA A 896 -16.22 13.10 0.84
C ALA A 896 -17.32 14.08 0.45
N LEU A 897 -17.02 15.38 0.42
CA LEU A 897 -17.99 16.42 0.05
C LEU A 897 -18.29 16.47 -1.45
N LEU A 898 -17.30 16.15 -2.29
CA LEU A 898 -17.46 16.07 -3.74
C LEU A 898 -18.13 14.74 -4.17
N SER A 899 -17.91 13.67 -3.40
CA SER A 899 -18.64 12.41 -3.55
C SER A 899 -20.09 12.64 -3.15
N ALA A 900 -21.03 12.10 -3.92
CA ALA A 900 -22.45 12.32 -3.66
C ALA A 900 -22.82 13.80 -3.47
N ALA A 901 -22.21 14.68 -4.26
CA ALA A 901 -22.51 16.11 -4.25
C ALA A 901 -24.00 16.39 -4.55
N ASP A 902 -24.67 15.49 -5.27
CA ASP A 902 -26.11 15.41 -5.52
C ASP A 902 -26.91 14.68 -4.41
N SER A 903 -26.27 14.35 -3.30
CA SER A 903 -26.71 13.50 -2.18
C SER A 903 -26.83 12.00 -2.45
N LEU A 904 -26.35 11.50 -3.60
CA LEU A 904 -26.39 10.08 -3.95
C LEU A 904 -24.98 9.47 -4.09
N TRP A 905 -24.71 8.46 -3.27
CA TRP A 905 -23.47 7.68 -3.31
C TRP A 905 -23.60 6.52 -4.28
N SER A 906 -22.77 6.52 -5.31
CA SER A 906 -22.57 5.39 -6.21
C SER A 906 -21.72 4.29 -5.56
N ASN A 907 -21.79 3.07 -6.09
CA ASN A 907 -20.95 1.98 -5.59
C ASN A 907 -19.45 2.25 -5.78
N GLU A 908 -19.06 2.96 -6.84
CA GLU A 908 -17.66 3.32 -7.10
C GLU A 908 -17.13 4.31 -6.05
N GLU A 909 -17.92 5.32 -5.68
CA GLU A 909 -17.55 6.27 -4.61
C GLU A 909 -17.46 5.58 -3.24
N ILE A 910 -18.34 4.61 -2.96
CA ILE A 910 -18.31 3.84 -1.71
C ILE A 910 -17.06 2.98 -1.65
N GLU A 911 -16.76 2.21 -2.71
CA GLU A 911 -15.55 1.38 -2.77
C GLU A 911 -14.27 2.24 -2.65
N ALA A 912 -14.23 3.43 -3.26
CA ALA A 912 -13.10 4.37 -3.11
C ALA A 912 -12.98 4.94 -1.69
N ALA A 913 -14.10 5.27 -1.05
CA ALA A 913 -14.12 5.78 0.32
C ALA A 913 -13.69 4.72 1.33
N GLU A 914 -14.12 3.45 1.18
CA GLU A 914 -13.76 2.34 2.08
C GLU A 914 -12.26 2.11 2.16
N VAL A 915 -11.51 2.31 1.06
CA VAL A 915 -10.04 2.17 1.05
C VAL A 915 -9.36 3.11 2.05
N ILE A 916 -9.84 4.35 2.16
CA ILE A 916 -9.24 5.40 3.01
C ILE A 916 -9.92 5.49 4.37
N CYS A 917 -11.24 5.40 4.42
CA CYS A 917 -12.05 5.58 5.62
C CYS A 917 -12.28 4.28 6.40
N GLY A 918 -12.13 3.11 5.77
CA GLY A 918 -12.44 1.80 6.33
C GLY A 918 -13.92 1.41 6.20
N ASP A 919 -14.24 0.19 6.60
CA ASP A 919 -15.54 -0.49 6.36
C ASP A 919 -16.75 0.17 7.02
N SER A 920 -16.53 1.10 7.95
CA SER A 920 -17.60 1.88 8.59
C SER A 920 -18.44 2.68 7.58
N VAL A 921 -17.88 3.02 6.40
CA VAL A 921 -18.56 3.81 5.36
C VAL A 921 -19.91 3.20 4.97
N SER A 922 -19.93 1.91 4.63
CA SER A 922 -21.14 1.19 4.25
C SER A 922 -22.18 1.17 5.37
N GLY A 923 -21.75 0.88 6.60
CA GLY A 923 -22.65 0.84 7.76
C GLY A 923 -23.30 2.19 8.06
N ILE A 924 -22.54 3.29 7.98
CA ILE A 924 -23.06 4.65 8.21
C ILE A 924 -24.10 5.02 7.15
N LEU A 925 -23.83 4.74 5.86
CA LEU A 925 -24.78 4.99 4.76
C LEU A 925 -26.08 4.18 4.91
N ASP A 926 -25.99 2.97 5.47
CA ASP A 926 -27.14 2.12 5.78
C ASP A 926 -27.85 2.51 7.10
N GLY A 927 -27.43 3.61 7.73
CA GLY A 927 -28.01 4.16 8.96
C GLY A 927 -27.63 3.39 10.23
N ARG A 928 -26.56 2.58 10.18
CA ARG A 928 -26.03 1.80 11.32
C ARG A 928 -24.52 1.94 11.41
N ASP A 929 -24.06 2.99 12.08
CA ASP A 929 -22.64 3.17 12.38
C ASP A 929 -22.16 2.13 13.41
N PRO A 930 -21.24 1.21 13.05
CA PRO A 930 -20.74 0.18 13.95
C PRO A 930 -19.89 0.76 15.11
N CYS A 931 -19.38 1.99 14.95
CA CYS A 931 -18.46 2.64 15.88
C CYS A 931 -19.02 3.97 16.41
N ALA A 932 -20.35 4.12 16.46
CA ALA A 932 -21.03 5.39 16.74
C ALA A 932 -20.58 6.08 18.04
N SER A 933 -20.33 5.30 19.10
CA SER A 933 -19.89 5.81 20.41
C SER A 933 -18.38 6.01 20.54
N SER A 934 -17.59 5.53 19.58
CA SER A 934 -16.13 5.66 19.62
C SER A 934 -15.73 7.13 19.53
N GLY A 935 -14.77 7.55 20.35
CA GLY A 935 -14.40 8.96 20.49
C GLY A 935 -15.35 9.79 21.37
N CYS A 936 -16.38 9.19 21.98
CA CYS A 936 -17.09 9.82 23.10
C CYS A 936 -16.15 9.88 24.32
N LEU A 937 -16.11 11.02 25.01
CA LEU A 937 -15.40 11.12 26.28
C LEU A 937 -16.27 10.50 27.38
N ASP A 938 -15.66 9.66 28.19
CA ASP A 938 -16.28 9.03 29.36
C ASP A 938 -15.40 9.22 30.61
N GLU A 939 -15.67 8.47 31.68
CA GLU A 939 -14.92 8.54 32.94
C GLU A 939 -13.42 8.20 32.75
N SER A 940 -13.05 7.44 31.71
CA SER A 940 -11.64 7.15 31.40
C SER A 940 -10.88 8.38 30.89
N ALA A 941 -11.57 9.34 30.27
CA ALA A 941 -10.95 10.57 29.79
C ALA A 941 -10.40 11.42 30.94
N ASP A 942 -11.08 11.46 32.09
CA ASP A 942 -10.60 12.16 33.30
C ASP A 942 -9.32 11.51 33.85
N LEU A 943 -9.21 10.17 33.76
CA LEU A 943 -8.03 9.41 34.19
C LEU A 943 -6.83 9.65 33.27
N LEU A 944 -7.04 9.58 31.95
CA LEU A 944 -6.01 9.80 30.93
C LEU A 944 -5.55 11.27 30.88
N ASP A 945 -6.45 12.19 31.22
CA ASP A 945 -6.09 13.58 31.39
C ASP A 945 -5.15 13.80 32.60
N SER A 946 -5.46 13.14 33.71
CA SER A 946 -4.66 13.22 34.93
C SER A 946 -3.31 12.49 34.81
N ASN A 947 -3.15 11.58 33.85
CA ASN A 947 -1.94 10.77 33.63
C ASN A 947 -1.43 10.82 32.18
N PRO A 948 -0.67 11.88 31.78
CA PRO A 948 -0.19 12.04 30.41
C PRO A 948 0.66 10.87 29.89
N ALA A 949 1.53 10.30 30.71
CA ALA A 949 2.37 9.16 30.31
C ALA A 949 1.53 7.91 29.93
N LEU A 950 0.43 7.67 30.65
CA LEU A 950 -0.49 6.58 30.35
C LEU A 950 -1.23 6.85 29.03
N ARG A 951 -1.66 8.09 28.80
CA ARG A 951 -2.26 8.51 27.53
C ARG A 951 -1.29 8.32 26.36
N GLU A 952 -0.05 8.75 26.48
CA GLU A 952 0.98 8.58 25.44
C GLU A 952 1.32 7.12 25.15
N GLN A 953 1.34 6.27 26.17
CA GLN A 953 1.54 4.82 25.99
C GLN A 953 0.35 4.20 25.25
N TRP A 954 -0.87 4.60 25.61
CA TRP A 954 -2.08 4.13 24.96
C TRP A 954 -2.16 4.59 23.50
N VAL A 955 -1.92 5.88 23.24
CA VAL A 955 -1.88 6.47 21.89
C VAL A 955 -0.85 5.76 21.02
N ARG A 956 0.36 5.49 21.53
CA ARG A 956 1.38 4.72 20.80
C ARG A 956 0.93 3.29 20.47
N THR A 957 0.21 2.64 21.38
CA THR A 957 -0.24 1.26 21.18
C THR A 957 -1.41 1.18 20.18
N ALA A 958 -2.35 2.13 20.27
CA ALA A 958 -3.49 2.22 19.36
C ALA A 958 -3.08 2.69 17.96
N GLY A 959 -2.13 3.64 17.87
CA GLY A 959 -1.59 4.15 16.61
C GLY A 959 -0.52 3.27 15.97
N LEU A 960 -0.24 2.08 16.51
CA LEU A 960 0.78 1.18 15.96
C LEU A 960 0.39 0.68 14.56
N ILE A 961 -0.87 0.30 14.37
CA ILE A 961 -1.37 -0.22 13.09
C ILE A 961 -2.19 0.89 12.44
N PRO A 962 -1.81 1.38 11.25
CA PRO A 962 -2.57 2.40 10.54
C PRO A 962 -4.01 1.96 10.28
N GLN A 963 -4.97 2.78 10.74
CA GLN A 963 -6.41 2.47 10.66
C GLN A 963 -7.11 3.35 9.63
N GLY A 964 -8.27 2.91 9.12
CA GLY A 964 -9.14 3.78 8.34
C GLY A 964 -9.57 5.01 9.14
N ILE A 965 -9.78 6.15 8.47
CA ILE A 965 -10.14 7.44 9.13
C ILE A 965 -11.37 7.30 10.03
N LEU A 966 -12.33 6.43 9.68
CA LEU A 966 -13.59 6.24 10.41
C LEU A 966 -13.59 5.03 11.35
N SER A 967 -12.44 4.40 11.59
CA SER A 967 -12.33 3.27 12.52
C SER A 967 -12.64 3.68 13.96
N ALA A 968 -12.89 2.69 14.83
CA ALA A 968 -13.06 2.95 16.25
C ALA A 968 -11.83 3.61 16.87
N ASP A 969 -10.63 3.12 16.54
CA ASP A 969 -9.37 3.59 17.11
C ASP A 969 -9.03 5.00 16.61
N SER A 970 -9.23 5.32 15.32
CA SER A 970 -9.02 6.67 14.78
C SER A 970 -9.90 7.71 15.46
N ARG A 971 -11.18 7.37 15.71
CA ARG A 971 -12.11 8.24 16.45
C ARG A 971 -11.66 8.49 17.90
N VAL A 972 -11.13 7.47 18.56
CA VAL A 972 -10.63 7.60 19.94
C VAL A 972 -9.31 8.37 19.97
N LEU A 973 -8.38 8.11 19.04
CA LEU A 973 -7.12 8.84 18.89
C LEU A 973 -7.37 10.34 18.68
N ALA A 974 -8.28 10.71 17.79
CA ALA A 974 -8.68 12.10 17.56
C ALA A 974 -9.25 12.76 18.83
N ALA A 975 -10.06 12.02 19.61
CA ALA A 975 -10.57 12.50 20.89
C ALA A 975 -9.45 12.66 21.94
N MET A 976 -8.47 11.74 21.99
CA MET A 976 -7.33 11.83 22.91
C MET A 976 -6.37 12.97 22.56
N ALA A 977 -6.15 13.24 21.27
CA ALA A 977 -5.41 14.41 20.80
C ALA A 977 -6.11 15.72 21.21
N PHE A 978 -7.45 15.74 21.17
CA PHE A 978 -8.22 16.84 21.75
C PHE A 978 -8.00 16.96 23.27
N VAL A 979 -8.04 15.87 24.04
CA VAL A 979 -7.85 15.92 25.51
C VAL A 979 -6.52 16.55 25.88
N GLU A 980 -5.46 16.21 25.15
CA GLU A 980 -4.13 16.83 25.31
C GLU A 980 -4.19 18.35 25.13
N LYS A 981 -4.87 18.83 24.08
CA LYS A 981 -4.94 20.25 23.71
C LYS A 981 -6.14 21.00 24.33
N ARG A 982 -6.97 20.37 25.16
CA ARG A 982 -8.26 20.94 25.65
C ARG A 982 -8.12 22.27 26.39
N ARG A 983 -6.95 22.58 26.95
CA ARG A 983 -6.65 23.83 27.66
C ARG A 983 -6.10 24.93 26.73
N HIS A 984 -6.10 24.71 25.42
CA HIS A 984 -5.60 25.67 24.45
C HIS A 984 -6.45 26.96 24.49
N PRO A 985 -5.84 28.17 24.49
CA PRO A 985 -6.57 29.43 24.69
C PRO A 985 -7.72 29.67 23.71
N ARG A 986 -7.60 29.20 22.46
CA ARG A 986 -8.66 29.30 21.46
C ARG A 986 -9.96 28.57 21.85
N LEU A 987 -9.87 27.54 22.68
CA LEU A 987 -11.04 26.76 23.10
C LEU A 987 -11.75 27.36 24.32
N GLU A 988 -11.17 28.36 24.99
CA GLU A 988 -11.68 28.90 26.25
C GLU A 988 -13.15 29.33 26.14
N TRP A 989 -13.51 30.02 25.05
CA TRP A 989 -14.89 30.46 24.84
C TRP A 989 -15.84 29.26 24.67
N LEU A 990 -15.47 28.28 23.84
CA LEU A 990 -16.31 27.12 23.56
C LEU A 990 -16.52 26.28 24.82
N VAL A 991 -15.46 26.00 25.57
CA VAL A 991 -15.51 25.22 26.82
C VAL A 991 -16.37 25.93 27.86
N LYS A 992 -16.21 27.25 28.02
CA LYS A 992 -17.01 28.06 28.96
C LYS A 992 -18.51 28.08 28.62
N HIS A 993 -18.86 28.07 27.34
CA HIS A 993 -20.26 28.15 26.87
C HIS A 993 -20.83 26.80 26.42
N ALA A 994 -20.07 25.70 26.56
CA ALA A 994 -20.38 24.39 26.00
C ALA A 994 -21.79 23.89 26.35
N ARG A 995 -22.25 24.13 27.58
CA ARG A 995 -23.60 23.75 28.03
C ARG A 995 -24.72 24.46 27.26
N SER A 996 -24.54 25.74 26.92
CA SER A 996 -25.53 26.51 26.17
C SER A 996 -25.57 26.04 24.72
N VAL A 997 -24.40 25.91 24.10
CA VAL A 997 -24.26 25.44 22.71
C VAL A 997 -24.83 24.03 22.55
N LEU A 998 -24.61 23.15 23.54
CA LEU A 998 -25.15 21.78 23.51
C LEU A 998 -26.68 21.75 23.54
N LYS A 999 -27.32 22.55 24.41
CA LYS A 999 -28.78 22.63 24.47
C LYS A 999 -29.40 23.16 23.17
N GLU A 1000 -28.72 24.11 22.54
CA GLU A 1000 -29.15 24.64 21.25
C GLU A 1000 -28.99 23.60 20.13
N SER A 1001 -27.89 22.83 20.18
CA SER A 1001 -27.65 21.71 19.27
C SER A 1001 -28.73 20.64 19.40
N GLU A 1002 -29.07 20.21 20.62
CA GLU A 1002 -30.17 19.27 20.89
C GLU A 1002 -31.53 19.77 20.37
N ARG A 1003 -31.78 21.08 20.45
CA ARG A 1003 -32.98 21.69 19.88
C ARG A 1003 -32.93 21.65 18.36
N LEU A 1004 -31.80 21.99 17.74
CA LEU A 1004 -31.62 21.97 16.30
C LEU A 1004 -31.80 20.56 15.71
N MET A 1005 -31.16 19.53 16.29
CA MET A 1005 -31.28 18.15 15.80
C MET A 1005 -32.72 17.63 15.83
N ARG A 1006 -33.51 18.06 16.83
CA ARG A 1006 -34.96 17.79 16.88
C ARG A 1006 -35.76 18.53 15.81
N MET A 1007 -35.37 19.76 15.47
CA MET A 1007 -36.03 20.54 14.41
C MET A 1007 -35.70 20.02 13.01
N ILE A 1008 -34.47 19.53 12.80
CA ILE A 1008 -34.06 18.86 11.55
C ILE A 1008 -34.92 17.61 11.32
N GLY A 1009 -35.20 16.84 12.38
CA GLY A 1009 -36.17 15.74 12.34
C GLY A 1009 -35.71 14.50 11.58
N ASP A 1010 -34.43 14.40 11.22
CA ASP A 1010 -33.84 13.21 10.63
C ASP A 1010 -33.36 12.24 11.71
N ARG A 1011 -33.73 10.96 11.58
CA ARG A 1011 -33.43 9.93 12.59
C ARG A 1011 -31.96 9.56 12.63
N ALA A 1012 -31.33 9.36 11.48
CA ALA A 1012 -29.92 8.98 11.40
C ALA A 1012 -29.04 10.09 12.01
N THR A 1013 -29.35 11.35 11.71
CA THR A 1013 -28.75 12.54 12.32
C THR A 1013 -28.89 12.56 13.85
N GLN A 1014 -30.09 12.28 14.38
CA GLN A 1014 -30.32 12.24 15.82
C GLN A 1014 -29.55 11.11 16.51
N ASP A 1015 -29.52 9.93 15.89
CA ASP A 1015 -28.82 8.76 16.42
C ASP A 1015 -27.29 9.03 16.44
N ALA A 1016 -26.72 9.59 15.37
CA ALA A 1016 -25.31 9.97 15.28
C ALA A 1016 -24.91 11.03 16.34
N PHE A 1017 -25.74 12.07 16.52
CA PHE A 1017 -25.51 13.08 17.55
C PHE A 1017 -25.60 12.51 18.96
N THR A 1018 -26.63 11.69 19.23
CA THR A 1018 -26.86 11.09 20.56
C THR A 1018 -25.74 10.15 20.96
N ALA A 1019 -25.17 9.40 20.01
CA ALA A 1019 -24.06 8.48 20.26
C ALA A 1019 -22.78 9.17 20.78
N ARG A 1020 -22.61 10.48 20.53
CA ARG A 1020 -21.47 11.28 21.01
C ARG A 1020 -21.71 12.01 22.32
N LEU A 1021 -22.93 11.94 22.89
CA LEU A 1021 -23.24 12.60 24.16
C LEU A 1021 -22.54 11.90 25.32
N HIS A 1022 -21.93 12.70 26.19
CA HIS A 1022 -21.41 12.20 27.45
C HIS A 1022 -22.58 11.72 28.34
N ARG A 1023 -22.41 10.57 29.01
CA ARG A 1023 -23.48 9.92 29.82
C ARG A 1023 -24.01 10.78 30.97
N THR A 1024 -23.13 11.45 31.71
CA THR A 1024 -23.50 12.21 32.93
C THR A 1024 -23.21 13.73 32.86
N ARG A 1025 -22.18 14.16 32.13
CA ARG A 1025 -21.78 15.57 32.00
C ARG A 1025 -22.57 16.27 30.90
N THR A 1026 -22.93 17.53 31.14
CA THR A 1026 -23.75 18.37 30.22
C THR A 1026 -23.09 19.71 29.88
N GLY A 1027 -21.78 19.81 30.04
CA GLY A 1027 -21.00 21.03 29.80
C GLY A 1027 -19.51 20.78 30.01
N ASP A 1028 -18.71 21.85 29.97
CA ASP A 1028 -17.24 21.80 30.01
C ASP A 1028 -16.64 21.07 28.78
N TRP A 1029 -15.36 20.74 28.81
CA TRP A 1029 -14.64 20.10 27.70
C TRP A 1029 -15.18 18.70 27.36
N HIS A 1030 -15.86 18.01 28.29
CA HIS A 1030 -16.42 16.67 28.09
C HIS A 1030 -17.42 16.57 26.93
N VAL A 1031 -18.13 17.65 26.61
CA VAL A 1031 -19.16 17.64 25.56
C VAL A 1031 -18.66 18.13 24.20
N VAL A 1032 -17.39 18.54 24.10
CA VAL A 1032 -16.82 19.09 22.86
C VAL A 1032 -16.92 18.13 21.67
N PRO A 1033 -16.68 16.81 21.80
CA PRO A 1033 -16.91 15.88 20.69
C PRO A 1033 -18.37 15.86 20.20
N ALA A 1034 -19.35 15.98 21.10
CA ALA A 1034 -20.76 16.09 20.70
C ALA A 1034 -21.04 17.41 19.97
N LEU A 1035 -20.39 18.51 20.37
CA LEU A 1035 -20.50 19.80 19.69
C LEU A 1035 -19.88 19.77 18.29
N SER A 1036 -18.71 19.13 18.14
CA SER A 1036 -18.06 18.89 16.84
C SER A 1036 -19.01 18.17 15.89
N MET A 1037 -19.60 17.04 16.33
CA MET A 1037 -20.61 16.30 15.56
C MET A 1037 -21.84 17.15 15.23
N ALA A 1038 -22.34 17.96 16.16
CA ALA A 1038 -23.47 18.85 15.91
C ALA A 1038 -23.18 19.91 14.86
N PHE A 1039 -22.00 20.54 14.90
CA PHE A 1039 -21.56 21.49 13.87
C PHE A 1039 -21.51 20.83 12.51
N ALA A 1040 -20.91 19.65 12.43
CA ALA A 1040 -20.79 18.89 11.21
C ALA A 1040 -22.15 18.53 10.59
N LEU A 1041 -23.06 17.93 11.38
CA LEU A 1041 -24.41 17.57 10.94
C LEU A 1041 -25.22 18.80 10.49
N ALA A 1042 -25.17 19.90 11.26
CA ALA A 1042 -25.85 21.12 10.88
C ALA A 1042 -25.32 21.68 9.56
N ALA A 1043 -24.01 21.66 9.34
CA ALA A 1043 -23.38 22.13 8.11
C ALA A 1043 -23.81 21.30 6.89
N ARG A 1044 -23.98 19.98 7.06
CA ARG A 1044 -24.40 19.04 6.00
C ARG A 1044 -25.90 19.07 5.70
N HIS A 1045 -26.72 19.45 6.67
CA HIS A 1045 -28.12 19.80 6.41
C HIS A 1045 -28.25 21.19 5.77
N ALA A 1046 -27.41 22.14 6.16
CA ALA A 1046 -27.38 23.49 5.58
C ALA A 1046 -27.00 23.47 4.10
N SER A 1047 -26.02 22.65 3.69
CA SER A 1047 -25.65 22.47 2.28
C SER A 1047 -26.79 21.92 1.42
N ARG A 1048 -27.72 21.19 2.04
CA ARG A 1048 -28.91 20.61 1.41
C ARG A 1048 -30.18 21.45 1.58
N GLY A 1049 -30.02 22.73 1.93
CA GLY A 1049 -31.10 23.73 1.94
C GLY A 1049 -31.85 23.88 3.26
N ASN A 1050 -31.39 23.29 4.37
CA ASN A 1050 -32.00 23.52 5.68
C ASN A 1050 -31.67 24.91 6.23
N ALA A 1051 -32.65 25.81 6.24
CA ALA A 1051 -32.47 27.21 6.62
C ALA A 1051 -32.18 27.43 8.12
N ASP A 1052 -32.73 26.59 9.01
CA ASP A 1052 -32.45 26.67 10.45
C ASP A 1052 -31.02 26.24 10.75
N ALA A 1053 -30.57 25.16 10.12
CA ALA A 1053 -29.20 24.68 10.24
C ALA A 1053 -28.20 25.71 9.68
N LEU A 1054 -28.50 26.33 8.54
CA LEU A 1054 -27.64 27.37 7.93
C LEU A 1054 -27.48 28.59 8.86
N ARG A 1055 -28.58 29.11 9.42
CA ARG A 1055 -28.53 30.24 10.36
C ARG A 1055 -27.70 29.91 11.60
N TRP A 1056 -27.83 28.69 12.09
CA TRP A 1056 -27.10 28.24 13.27
C TRP A 1056 -25.60 28.08 12.99
N VAL A 1057 -25.22 27.41 11.91
CA VAL A 1057 -23.81 27.14 11.59
C VAL A 1057 -23.04 28.43 11.29
N ILE A 1058 -23.66 29.41 10.60
CA ILE A 1058 -23.03 30.71 10.35
C ILE A 1058 -22.77 31.45 11.66
N ARG A 1059 -23.70 31.36 12.63
CA ARG A 1059 -23.55 32.00 13.94
C ARG A 1059 -22.44 31.35 14.77
N GLU A 1060 -22.32 30.02 14.71
CA GLU A 1060 -21.31 29.24 15.44
C GLU A 1060 -20.02 29.01 14.65
N GLN A 1061 -19.81 29.70 13.53
CA GLN A 1061 -18.65 29.48 12.65
C GLN A 1061 -17.32 29.67 13.38
N ARG A 1062 -17.18 30.77 14.16
CA ARG A 1062 -15.93 31.11 14.86
C ARG A 1062 -15.52 30.08 15.92
N PRO A 1063 -16.38 29.65 16.86
CA PRO A 1063 -15.99 28.62 17.81
C PRO A 1063 -15.72 27.27 17.13
N TRP A 1064 -16.36 26.96 16.00
CA TRP A 1064 -16.05 25.75 15.24
C TRP A 1064 -14.71 25.84 14.51
N GLU A 1065 -14.36 27.00 13.95
CA GLU A 1065 -13.03 27.28 13.40
C GLU A 1065 -11.93 27.09 14.45
N ASP A 1066 -12.12 27.67 15.64
CA ASP A 1066 -11.17 27.54 16.75
C ASP A 1066 -10.99 26.06 17.16
N LEU A 1067 -12.07 25.28 17.15
CA LEU A 1067 -12.03 23.84 17.38
C LEU A 1067 -11.30 23.10 16.25
N ALA A 1068 -11.60 23.39 14.99
CA ALA A 1068 -10.97 22.76 13.83
C ALA A 1068 -9.46 23.03 13.79
N GLN A 1069 -9.01 24.16 14.31
CA GLN A 1069 -7.58 24.49 14.35
C GLN A 1069 -6.84 23.77 15.49
N VAL A 1070 -7.53 23.41 16.57
CA VAL A 1070 -6.92 22.75 17.73
C VAL A 1070 -7.05 21.22 17.64
N ALA A 1071 -8.18 20.71 17.12
CA ALA A 1071 -8.50 19.30 16.97
C ALA A 1071 -8.96 19.00 15.51
N PRO A 1072 -8.05 19.11 14.52
CA PRO A 1072 -8.39 18.98 13.10
C PRO A 1072 -8.90 17.58 12.72
N GLU A 1073 -8.30 16.52 13.27
CA GLU A 1073 -8.74 15.14 13.04
C GLU A 1073 -10.18 14.90 13.52
N LEU A 1074 -10.53 15.41 14.71
CA LEU A 1074 -11.88 15.28 15.27
C LEU A 1074 -12.92 15.91 14.34
N VAL A 1075 -12.66 17.13 13.86
CA VAL A 1075 -13.56 17.84 12.95
C VAL A 1075 -13.63 17.16 11.58
N THR A 1076 -12.50 16.64 11.09
CA THR A 1076 -12.42 15.91 9.82
C THR A 1076 -13.28 14.65 9.85
N ILE A 1077 -13.10 13.82 10.89
CA ILE A 1077 -13.88 12.59 11.10
C ILE A 1077 -15.37 12.91 11.20
N ASP A 1078 -15.75 13.88 12.03
CA ASP A 1078 -17.15 14.22 12.26
C ASP A 1078 -17.83 14.80 11.00
N LEU A 1079 -17.11 15.57 10.17
CA LEU A 1079 -17.60 16.04 8.88
C LEU A 1079 -17.83 14.92 7.87
N ILE A 1080 -16.92 13.93 7.79
CA ILE A 1080 -17.10 12.78 6.90
C ILE A 1080 -18.27 11.91 7.38
N ILE A 1081 -18.39 11.65 8.69
CA ILE A 1081 -19.54 10.93 9.26
C ILE A 1081 -20.84 11.67 8.95
N ALA A 1082 -20.87 12.99 9.11
CA ALA A 1082 -22.05 13.80 8.83
C ALA A 1082 -22.43 13.77 7.34
N GLU A 1083 -21.46 13.81 6.42
CA GLU A 1083 -21.70 13.70 4.98
C GLU A 1083 -22.33 12.34 4.62
N LEU A 1084 -21.77 11.24 5.14
CA LEU A 1084 -22.30 9.89 4.96
C LEU A 1084 -23.68 9.70 5.59
N THR A 1085 -23.91 10.29 6.78
CA THR A 1085 -25.19 10.18 7.50
C THR A 1085 -26.34 10.85 6.75
N VAL A 1086 -26.05 11.97 6.08
CA VAL A 1086 -27.07 12.76 5.36
C VAL A 1086 -27.21 12.31 3.90
N GLY A 1087 -26.17 11.73 3.31
CA GLY A 1087 -26.18 11.11 1.98
C GLY A 1087 -27.00 9.82 1.91
N ARG A 1088 -27.27 9.33 0.69
CA ARG A 1088 -28.01 8.07 0.46
C ARG A 1088 -27.36 7.26 -0.66
N ARG A 1089 -27.51 5.94 -0.63
CA ARG A 1089 -27.08 5.07 -1.74
C ARG A 1089 -27.97 5.24 -2.97
N VAL A 1090 -27.40 5.12 -4.16
CA VAL A 1090 -28.18 4.96 -5.39
C VAL A 1090 -28.94 3.63 -5.32
N GLU A 1091 -30.27 3.69 -5.22
CA GLU A 1091 -31.11 2.50 -5.32
C GLU A 1091 -30.95 1.91 -6.73
N GLY A 1092 -30.34 0.73 -6.82
CA GLY A 1092 -30.23 0.00 -8.08
C GLY A 1092 -31.63 -0.18 -8.67
N LYS A 1093 -31.86 0.34 -9.88
CA LYS A 1093 -33.07 0.05 -10.67
C LYS A 1093 -33.22 -1.45 -10.78
N THR A 1094 -34.00 -2.03 -9.89
CA THR A 1094 -34.62 -3.34 -10.10
C THR A 1094 -35.47 -3.17 -11.33
N GLY A 1095 -35.05 -3.82 -12.43
CA GLY A 1095 -35.80 -3.86 -13.68
C GLY A 1095 -37.15 -4.54 -13.46
N ALA A 1096 -38.11 -3.80 -12.92
CA ALA A 1096 -39.51 -4.06 -13.11
C ALA A 1096 -39.92 -3.38 -14.42
N GLN A 1097 -39.65 -4.04 -15.54
CA GLN A 1097 -40.33 -3.77 -16.80
C GLN A 1097 -40.62 -5.08 -17.52
N GLY A 1098 -41.91 -5.40 -17.61
CA GLY A 1098 -42.52 -6.22 -18.68
C GLY A 1098 -42.36 -7.72 -18.58
#